data_AF-A0A7C7NIE3-F1
#
_entry.id   AF-A0A7C7NIE3-F1
#
_cell.length_a   1.000
_cell.length_b   1.000
_cell.length_c   1.000
_cell.angle_alpha   90.00
_cell.angle_beta   90.00
_cell.angle_gamma   90.00
#
_symmetry.space_group_name_H-M   'P 1'
#
loop_
_entity.id
_entity.type
_entity.pdbx_description
1 polymer ?
#
loop_
_entity_poly.entity_id
_entity_poly.type
_entity_poly.pdbx_seq_one_letter_code
_entity_poly.pdbx_strand_id
1 'polypeptide(L)'
;MFPLFTLAQTTGGGTPCSCPPAADRPVVIVTDNSGQGTGTVTWSCDYIYVLQEYVFVNPGDTLTIEPGAIIKGAPGQGFSETIFSVGNITEQTITYTTYPASLVISRGAVLIADGTPDCAITFTYEADPLDGSIGVDIKGEWGGLIICGAGATNTLYYDMTGFPSQSLGLGTGTDLAEGVIDPTGAFRHVYGGNTDPTGSSGILRYASFRHGSTSLGYHQNLSTNESNNGDETNLLQLCAVGSGTQIDHIEVVSSADDGLQIMGGSVELKYIAAGFNAEDGVEFDHGWGGKIQYLFIITDSSEVVGDNLGISNALDIEGDDWEQSNVDISFMPYTNPTIINATFIGPKSQSGLRLHNGGATRMSNNIFVGFGQGIDFEDYDPCDAWELFLFDEYALINNHFWDCGDSTSVYDMILYDGNLGYGPSAIAGDFVANNNIAIDPMFDYSLAIDPLTGMVNDPVFLEPGNGVVPALEFISPDPWFDQAMYFGAFEPGGENWLTCWSYLEQVGLFTVGDSVGVVSVPGCIYNSACNFNIDATIDDGTCIFDGCSGCTDSTACNYDSVAIISDCTCFYPAAGYDCMGVCIQDTDMDGVCDGDEISGCQDIDACDFSSSATDPGACDYSCNGCTYDAATNFDVTATLDDGTCIFPIASLCPEDINNDGYVTTVDLLDLLSAYGMICTP
;
A
#
# COMPACT_ATOMS: atom_id res chain seq x y z
N MET A 1 -30.19 -10.14 24.82
CA MET A 1 -31.48 -9.97 24.11
C MET A 1 -31.57 -8.52 23.65
N PHE A 2 -30.71 -8.17 22.70
CA PHE A 2 -30.75 -6.90 21.98
C PHE A 2 -31.51 -7.15 20.66
N PRO A 3 -32.28 -6.18 20.15
CA PRO A 3 -33.04 -6.39 18.93
C PRO A 3 -32.07 -6.44 17.75
N LEU A 4 -32.12 -7.53 16.98
CA LEU A 4 -31.53 -7.60 15.63
C LEU A 4 -32.07 -6.40 14.84
N PHE A 5 -31.19 -5.48 14.44
CA PHE A 5 -31.47 -4.61 13.31
C PHE A 5 -31.07 -5.37 12.06
N THR A 6 -32.02 -6.16 11.56
CA THR A 6 -31.98 -6.72 10.21
C THR A 6 -32.08 -5.57 9.20
N LEU A 7 -30.98 -5.24 8.52
CA LEU A 7 -31.04 -4.70 7.17
C LEU A 7 -31.08 -5.89 6.19
N ALA A 8 -32.09 -6.73 6.35
CA ALA A 8 -32.54 -7.55 5.25
C ALA A 8 -33.16 -6.62 4.21
N GLN A 9 -33.08 -7.00 2.94
CA GLN A 9 -33.65 -6.30 1.78
C GLN A 9 -35.19 -6.22 1.80
N THR A 10 -35.84 -6.25 2.97
CA THR A 10 -37.30 -6.21 3.10
C THR A 10 -37.79 -5.32 4.24
N THR A 11 -38.80 -4.52 3.86
CA THR A 11 -39.78 -3.81 4.70
C THR A 11 -39.52 -2.35 5.10
N GLY A 12 -39.51 -1.46 4.10
CA GLY A 12 -40.23 -0.18 4.25
C GLY A 12 -39.44 1.11 4.49
N GLY A 13 -38.13 1.13 4.22
CA GLY A 13 -37.38 2.35 3.88
C GLY A 13 -37.09 2.31 2.38
N GLY A 14 -37.19 3.44 1.67
CA GLY A 14 -36.96 3.47 0.21
C GLY A 14 -35.60 2.85 -0.12
N THR A 15 -35.61 1.71 -0.82
CA THR A 15 -34.38 1.02 -1.25
C THR A 15 -33.66 1.89 -2.28
N PRO A 16 -32.34 2.08 -2.18
CA PRO A 16 -31.57 2.75 -3.22
C PRO A 16 -31.52 1.93 -4.53
N CYS A 17 -31.70 0.60 -4.48
CA CYS A 17 -32.03 -0.19 -5.69
C CYS A 17 -33.49 -0.02 -6.11
N SER A 18 -33.73 0.21 -7.40
CA SER A 18 -35.07 0.14 -8.02
C SER A 18 -35.62 -1.30 -8.18
N CYS A 19 -34.98 -2.27 -7.56
CA CYS A 19 -35.34 -3.68 -7.53
C CYS A 19 -36.65 -3.93 -6.74
N PRO A 20 -37.52 -4.89 -7.13
CA PRO A 20 -38.55 -5.41 -6.24
C PRO A 20 -37.95 -6.08 -4.99
N PRO A 21 -38.67 -6.15 -3.85
CA PRO A 21 -38.24 -6.94 -2.70
C PRO A 21 -37.99 -8.40 -3.11
N ALA A 22 -36.93 -9.05 -2.58
CA ALA A 22 -36.56 -10.41 -2.98
C ALA A 22 -37.72 -11.42 -2.89
N ALA A 23 -38.54 -11.33 -1.84
CA ALA A 23 -39.70 -12.19 -1.62
C ALA A 23 -40.80 -12.05 -2.70
N ASP A 24 -40.82 -10.95 -3.45
CA ASP A 24 -41.82 -10.67 -4.49
C ASP A 24 -41.31 -11.00 -5.92
N ARG A 25 -40.03 -11.35 -6.07
CA ARG A 25 -39.41 -11.61 -7.37
C ARG A 25 -39.80 -12.99 -7.90
N PRO A 26 -40.32 -13.11 -9.14
CA PRO A 26 -40.53 -14.41 -9.76
C PRO A 26 -39.22 -15.17 -10.01
N VAL A 27 -39.29 -16.50 -9.91
CA VAL A 27 -38.16 -17.40 -10.14
C VAL A 27 -38.01 -17.73 -11.63
N VAL A 28 -36.78 -17.64 -12.13
CA VAL A 28 -36.36 -18.11 -13.46
C VAL A 28 -35.42 -19.30 -13.28
N ILE A 29 -35.84 -20.46 -13.76
CA ILE A 29 -34.99 -21.66 -13.78
C ILE A 29 -34.02 -21.56 -14.97
N VAL A 30 -32.73 -21.68 -14.69
CA VAL A 30 -31.65 -21.65 -15.68
C VAL A 30 -31.03 -23.03 -15.77
N THR A 31 -30.93 -23.55 -16.99
CA THR A 31 -30.40 -24.88 -17.28
C THR A 31 -29.58 -24.84 -18.56
N ASP A 32 -28.50 -25.63 -18.59
CA ASP A 32 -27.67 -25.92 -19.74
C ASP A 32 -27.59 -27.43 -20.06
N ASN A 33 -28.61 -28.20 -19.65
CA ASN A 33 -28.75 -29.61 -20.04
C ASN A 33 -28.75 -29.84 -21.58
N SER A 34 -28.96 -28.79 -22.37
CA SER A 34 -28.90 -28.84 -23.83
C SER A 34 -27.50 -28.60 -24.43
N GLY A 35 -26.52 -28.21 -23.61
CA GLY A 35 -25.17 -27.85 -24.04
C GLY A 35 -25.11 -26.62 -24.93
N GLN A 36 -26.14 -25.76 -24.90
CA GLN A 36 -26.23 -24.55 -25.72
C GLN A 36 -25.68 -23.31 -24.99
N GLY A 37 -25.36 -23.43 -23.71
CA GLY A 37 -25.03 -22.34 -22.81
C GLY A 37 -26.21 -21.38 -22.58
N THR A 38 -25.92 -20.28 -21.89
CA THR A 38 -26.88 -19.19 -21.65
C THR A 38 -27.17 -18.37 -22.91
N GLY A 39 -26.25 -18.37 -23.88
CA GLY A 39 -26.22 -17.38 -24.96
C GLY A 39 -25.90 -15.97 -24.43
N THR A 40 -25.92 -14.99 -25.34
CA THR A 40 -25.84 -13.58 -24.93
C THR A 40 -27.16 -13.14 -24.29
N VAL A 41 -27.13 -12.85 -22.99
CA VAL A 41 -28.33 -12.61 -22.18
C VAL A 41 -28.08 -11.61 -21.04
N THR A 42 -29.15 -10.94 -20.62
CA THR A 42 -29.16 -10.05 -19.45
C THR A 42 -30.06 -10.63 -18.36
N TRP A 43 -29.53 -10.70 -17.14
CA TRP A 43 -30.24 -11.06 -15.92
C TRP A 43 -30.53 -9.80 -15.11
N SER A 44 -31.79 -9.42 -15.04
CA SER A 44 -32.25 -8.21 -14.36
C SER A 44 -32.59 -8.46 -12.89
N CYS A 45 -32.58 -7.41 -12.07
CA CYS A 45 -32.96 -7.51 -10.66
C CYS A 45 -34.46 -7.79 -10.39
N ASP A 46 -35.30 -7.85 -11.42
CA ASP A 46 -36.72 -8.20 -11.32
C ASP A 46 -36.98 -9.68 -10.97
N TYR A 47 -35.98 -10.55 -11.13
CA TYR A 47 -36.11 -12.00 -10.98
C TYR A 47 -35.10 -12.58 -9.98
N ILE A 48 -35.38 -13.80 -9.53
CA ILE A 48 -34.38 -14.69 -8.91
C ILE A 48 -34.03 -15.77 -9.93
N TYR A 49 -32.75 -15.86 -10.30
CA TYR A 49 -32.26 -16.87 -11.23
C TYR A 49 -31.78 -18.08 -10.44
N VAL A 50 -32.31 -19.27 -10.73
CA VAL A 50 -31.91 -20.52 -10.05
C VAL A 50 -31.26 -21.45 -11.07
N LEU A 51 -29.95 -21.66 -10.92
CA LEU A 51 -29.14 -22.60 -11.68
C LEU A 51 -29.44 -24.02 -11.17
N GLN A 52 -29.70 -24.98 -12.07
CA GLN A 52 -30.05 -26.36 -11.69
C GLN A 52 -28.88 -27.35 -11.78
N GLU A 53 -27.84 -26.98 -12.52
CA GLU A 53 -26.61 -27.75 -12.74
C GLU A 53 -25.49 -26.77 -13.19
N TYR A 54 -24.37 -27.28 -13.70
CA TYR A 54 -23.39 -26.45 -14.39
C TYR A 54 -24.03 -25.67 -15.56
N VAL A 55 -24.04 -24.34 -15.45
CA VAL A 55 -24.56 -23.42 -16.47
C VAL A 55 -23.38 -22.68 -17.09
N PHE A 56 -23.17 -22.88 -18.39
CA PHE A 56 -22.04 -22.29 -19.11
C PHE A 56 -22.45 -21.02 -19.87
N VAL A 57 -21.61 -20.00 -19.80
CA VAL A 57 -21.60 -18.88 -20.76
C VAL A 57 -20.52 -19.22 -21.79
N ASN A 58 -20.95 -19.51 -23.02
CA ASN A 58 -20.06 -20.06 -24.04
C ASN A 58 -19.10 -19.00 -24.61
N PRO A 59 -17.97 -19.43 -25.22
CA PRO A 59 -17.06 -18.53 -25.90
C PRO A 59 -17.77 -17.65 -26.95
N GLY A 60 -17.58 -16.33 -26.87
CA GLY A 60 -18.22 -15.33 -27.73
C GLY A 60 -19.57 -14.81 -27.24
N ASP A 61 -20.14 -15.40 -26.18
CA ASP A 61 -21.34 -14.87 -25.53
C ASP A 61 -21.02 -13.88 -24.41
N THR A 62 -22.00 -13.04 -24.08
CA THR A 62 -21.92 -12.13 -22.93
C THR A 62 -23.10 -12.36 -21.99
N LEU A 63 -22.79 -12.64 -20.73
CA LEU A 63 -23.77 -12.61 -19.64
C LEU A 63 -23.66 -11.27 -18.92
N THR A 64 -24.75 -10.48 -18.94
CA THR A 64 -24.86 -9.27 -18.13
C THR A 64 -25.75 -9.54 -16.93
N ILE A 65 -25.29 -9.25 -15.72
CA ILE A 65 -26.04 -9.33 -14.47
C ILE A 65 -26.21 -7.92 -13.94
N GLU A 66 -27.45 -7.43 -13.88
CA GLU A 66 -27.74 -6.08 -13.42
C GLU A 66 -27.56 -5.94 -11.89
N PRO A 67 -27.24 -4.74 -11.39
CA PRO A 67 -27.13 -4.47 -9.96
C PRO A 67 -28.35 -4.97 -9.17
N GLY A 68 -28.12 -5.60 -8.03
CA GLY A 68 -29.16 -6.12 -7.14
C GLY A 68 -29.82 -7.42 -7.61
N ALA A 69 -29.38 -8.02 -8.72
CA ALA A 69 -29.83 -9.34 -9.14
C ALA A 69 -29.41 -10.44 -8.16
N ILE A 70 -30.20 -11.50 -8.11
CA ILE A 70 -30.02 -12.63 -7.20
C ILE A 70 -29.91 -13.91 -8.03
N ILE A 71 -28.81 -14.62 -7.83
CA ILE A 71 -28.47 -15.86 -8.49
C ILE A 71 -28.33 -16.92 -7.40
N LYS A 72 -28.99 -18.05 -7.62
CA LYS A 72 -29.01 -19.17 -6.69
C LYS A 72 -28.55 -20.46 -7.37
N GLY A 73 -27.72 -21.26 -6.71
CA GLY A 73 -27.36 -22.60 -7.15
C GLY A 73 -28.19 -23.68 -6.46
N ALA A 74 -28.72 -24.64 -7.23
CA ALA A 74 -29.34 -25.84 -6.67
C ALA A 74 -28.26 -26.81 -6.12
N PRO A 75 -28.53 -27.50 -5.01
CA PRO A 75 -27.63 -28.53 -4.50
C PRO A 75 -27.66 -29.77 -5.40
N GLY A 76 -26.56 -30.53 -5.40
CA GLY A 76 -26.48 -31.78 -6.14
C GLY A 76 -27.55 -32.79 -5.74
N GLN A 77 -28.03 -33.59 -6.72
CA GLN A 77 -29.11 -34.56 -6.51
C GLN A 77 -28.67 -35.99 -6.85
N GLY A 78 -29.20 -36.95 -6.08
CA GLY A 78 -29.05 -38.38 -6.34
C GLY A 78 -27.60 -38.84 -6.32
N PHE A 79 -26.87 -38.47 -5.25
CA PHE A 79 -25.45 -38.78 -5.12
C PHE A 79 -25.19 -40.22 -4.70
N SER A 80 -24.02 -40.72 -5.06
CA SER A 80 -23.46 -42.00 -4.64
C SER A 80 -21.99 -41.79 -4.28
N GLU A 81 -21.60 -42.25 -3.10
CA GLU A 81 -20.23 -42.21 -2.62
C GLU A 81 -19.57 -43.57 -2.81
N THR A 82 -18.35 -43.57 -3.33
CA THR A 82 -17.51 -44.76 -3.41
C THR A 82 -16.18 -44.44 -2.74
N ILE A 83 -15.79 -45.26 -1.76
CA ILE A 83 -14.48 -45.16 -1.11
C ILE A 83 -13.65 -46.38 -1.51
N PHE A 84 -12.44 -46.13 -1.97
CA PHE A 84 -11.49 -47.16 -2.37
C PHE A 84 -10.14 -46.90 -1.70
N SER A 85 -9.58 -47.93 -1.05
CA SER A 85 -8.25 -47.81 -0.43
C SER A 85 -7.29 -48.87 -0.98
N VAL A 86 -6.10 -48.46 -1.41
CA VAL A 86 -4.99 -49.32 -1.86
C VAL A 86 -3.71 -48.93 -1.15
N GLY A 87 -3.23 -49.80 -0.27
CA GLY A 87 -2.06 -49.50 0.54
C GLY A 87 -2.36 -48.34 1.50
N ASN A 88 -1.61 -47.25 1.38
CA ASN A 88 -1.81 -46.03 2.15
C ASN A 88 -2.66 -44.99 1.41
N ILE A 89 -3.13 -45.29 0.21
CA ILE A 89 -3.94 -44.36 -0.57
C ILE A 89 -5.41 -44.68 -0.30
N THR A 90 -6.20 -43.64 -0.01
CA THR A 90 -7.67 -43.69 0.09
C THR A 90 -8.24 -42.63 -0.84
N GLU A 91 -9.15 -43.03 -1.70
CA GLU A 91 -9.84 -42.14 -2.64
C GLU A 91 -11.34 -42.26 -2.38
N GLN A 92 -12.00 -41.12 -2.18
CA GLN A 92 -13.45 -41.00 -2.19
C GLN A 92 -13.87 -40.33 -3.49
N THR A 93 -14.85 -40.90 -4.17
CA THR A 93 -15.51 -40.26 -5.30
C THR A 93 -16.99 -40.14 -5.00
N ILE A 94 -17.53 -38.94 -5.16
CA ILE A 94 -18.94 -38.59 -5.05
C ILE A 94 -19.46 -38.30 -6.46
N THR A 95 -20.38 -39.14 -6.94
CA THR A 95 -21.02 -38.94 -8.25
C THR A 95 -22.46 -38.55 -8.06
N TYR A 96 -22.88 -37.48 -8.72
CA TYR A 96 -24.25 -37.00 -8.71
C TYR A 96 -25.03 -37.44 -9.94
N THR A 97 -26.34 -37.66 -9.79
CA THR A 97 -27.23 -37.81 -10.95
C THR A 97 -27.45 -36.46 -11.63
N THR A 98 -27.51 -35.40 -10.84
CA THR A 98 -27.48 -34.00 -11.28
C THR A 98 -26.48 -33.28 -10.41
N TYR A 99 -25.40 -32.80 -11.01
CA TYR A 99 -24.33 -32.14 -10.28
C TYR A 99 -24.82 -30.84 -9.61
N PRO A 100 -24.20 -30.45 -8.48
CA PRO A 100 -24.40 -29.15 -7.86
C PRO A 100 -24.27 -28.04 -8.90
N ALA A 101 -25.08 -27.00 -8.76
CA ALA A 101 -25.10 -25.95 -9.77
C ALA A 101 -23.92 -24.99 -9.60
N SER A 102 -23.25 -24.68 -10.71
CA SER A 102 -22.22 -23.63 -10.78
C SER A 102 -22.44 -22.77 -12.02
N LEU A 103 -22.00 -21.52 -11.97
CA LEU A 103 -21.94 -20.65 -13.13
C LEU A 103 -20.52 -20.68 -13.69
N VAL A 104 -20.37 -21.05 -14.96
CA VAL A 104 -19.05 -21.18 -15.61
C VAL A 104 -18.96 -20.20 -16.77
N ILE A 105 -18.08 -19.21 -16.65
CA ILE A 105 -17.75 -18.27 -17.72
C ILE A 105 -16.61 -18.88 -18.53
N SER A 106 -16.92 -19.49 -19.67
CA SER A 106 -15.93 -20.16 -20.49
C SER A 106 -14.89 -19.20 -21.07
N ARG A 107 -13.70 -19.70 -21.37
CA ARG A 107 -12.65 -18.92 -22.05
C ARG A 107 -13.16 -18.25 -23.32
N GLY A 108 -13.10 -16.93 -23.36
CA GLY A 108 -13.59 -16.10 -24.47
C GLY A 108 -15.05 -15.66 -24.36
N ALA A 109 -15.74 -16.02 -23.28
CA ALA A 109 -17.01 -15.40 -22.86
C ALA A 109 -16.73 -14.13 -22.04
N VAL A 110 -17.77 -13.31 -21.84
CA VAL A 110 -17.69 -12.08 -21.04
C VAL A 110 -18.77 -12.07 -19.97
N LEU A 111 -18.39 -11.80 -18.73
CA LEU A 111 -19.30 -11.51 -17.62
C LEU A 111 -19.32 -10.00 -17.35
N ILE A 112 -20.51 -9.39 -17.33
CA ILE A 112 -20.71 -8.01 -16.89
C ILE A 112 -21.62 -8.04 -15.67
N ALA A 113 -21.03 -8.17 -14.49
CA ALA A 113 -21.69 -8.16 -13.19
C ALA A 113 -21.22 -6.94 -12.41
N ASP A 114 -21.83 -5.79 -12.67
CA ASP A 114 -21.37 -4.49 -12.19
C ASP A 114 -22.32 -3.93 -11.13
N GLY A 115 -22.28 -4.51 -9.93
CA GLY A 115 -23.09 -4.08 -8.79
C GLY A 115 -22.67 -2.72 -8.23
N THR A 116 -23.36 -2.30 -7.16
CA THR A 116 -23.03 -1.07 -6.40
C THR A 116 -23.20 -1.35 -4.91
N PRO A 117 -22.67 -0.53 -3.99
CA PRO A 117 -22.88 -0.74 -2.54
C PRO A 117 -24.38 -0.83 -2.19
N ASP A 118 -25.20 -0.02 -2.85
CA ASP A 118 -26.65 0.02 -2.64
C ASP A 118 -27.42 -1.13 -3.30
N CYS A 119 -26.79 -1.82 -4.25
CA CYS A 119 -27.40 -2.82 -5.13
C CYS A 119 -26.38 -3.94 -5.44
N ALA A 120 -25.79 -4.55 -4.40
CA ALA A 120 -24.86 -5.64 -4.61
C ALA A 120 -25.56 -6.85 -5.26
N ILE A 121 -24.80 -7.57 -6.09
CA ILE A 121 -25.25 -8.81 -6.72
C ILE A 121 -25.05 -9.94 -5.71
N THR A 122 -26.05 -10.80 -5.54
CA THR A 122 -25.99 -11.92 -4.58
C THR A 122 -25.93 -13.25 -5.32
N PHE A 123 -24.91 -14.04 -5.01
CA PHE A 123 -24.76 -15.44 -5.39
C PHE A 123 -24.84 -16.29 -4.11
N THR A 124 -25.77 -17.23 -4.08
CA THR A 124 -26.01 -18.10 -2.91
C THR A 124 -26.63 -19.42 -3.35
N TYR A 125 -27.12 -20.22 -2.42
CA TYR A 125 -27.79 -21.50 -2.69
C TYR A 125 -29.32 -21.37 -2.77
N GLU A 126 -29.98 -22.37 -3.35
CA GLU A 126 -31.41 -22.35 -3.65
C GLU A 126 -32.28 -22.10 -2.40
N ALA A 127 -31.93 -22.73 -1.28
CA ALA A 127 -32.72 -22.69 -0.06
C ALA A 127 -32.45 -21.47 0.84
N ASP A 128 -31.50 -20.59 0.51
CA ASP A 128 -31.23 -19.36 1.26
C ASP A 128 -32.49 -18.47 1.33
N PRO A 129 -33.05 -18.16 2.52
CA PRO A 129 -34.19 -17.27 2.66
C PRO A 129 -33.89 -15.79 2.32
N LEU A 130 -32.61 -15.39 2.23
CA LEU A 130 -32.14 -14.03 1.94
C LEU A 130 -32.54 -13.00 3.00
N ASP A 131 -32.76 -13.45 4.23
CA ASP A 131 -33.16 -12.62 5.37
C ASP A 131 -32.04 -12.48 6.43
N GLY A 132 -30.85 -13.01 6.15
CA GLY A 132 -29.69 -12.99 7.06
C GLY A 132 -29.81 -13.96 8.23
N SER A 133 -30.71 -14.94 8.14
CA SER A 133 -30.88 -15.97 9.19
C SER A 133 -29.97 -17.18 9.04
N ILE A 134 -29.20 -17.27 7.95
CA ILE A 134 -28.25 -18.36 7.71
C ILE A 134 -26.93 -18.01 8.40
N GLY A 135 -26.36 -18.96 9.14
CA GLY A 135 -25.09 -18.80 9.81
C GLY A 135 -23.90 -19.00 8.86
N VAL A 136 -22.71 -18.65 9.33
CA VAL A 136 -21.46 -18.83 8.57
C VAL A 136 -20.97 -20.28 8.53
N ASP A 137 -21.61 -21.16 9.32
CA ASP A 137 -21.37 -22.59 9.43
C ASP A 137 -22.01 -23.41 8.29
N ILE A 138 -22.93 -22.83 7.52
CA ILE A 138 -23.56 -23.48 6.37
C ILE A 138 -22.66 -23.31 5.15
N LYS A 139 -22.17 -24.41 4.58
CA LYS A 139 -21.15 -24.44 3.52
C LYS A 139 -21.48 -25.55 2.51
N GLY A 140 -20.98 -25.47 1.28
CA GLY A 140 -21.08 -26.56 0.30
C GLY A 140 -22.46 -26.80 -0.31
N GLU A 141 -23.35 -25.80 -0.30
CA GLU A 141 -24.75 -25.95 -0.72
C GLU A 141 -24.96 -25.77 -2.25
N TRP A 142 -23.96 -25.27 -2.95
CA TRP A 142 -23.88 -25.17 -4.42
C TRP A 142 -22.41 -25.09 -4.86
N GLY A 143 -22.11 -25.09 -6.16
CA GLY A 143 -20.73 -25.14 -6.61
C GLY A 143 -19.99 -23.80 -6.49
N GLY A 144 -20.45 -22.75 -7.17
CA GLY A 144 -19.78 -21.45 -7.13
C GLY A 144 -19.76 -20.74 -8.49
N LEU A 145 -18.91 -19.72 -8.61
CA LEU A 145 -18.63 -19.02 -9.86
C LEU A 145 -17.22 -19.35 -10.35
N ILE A 146 -17.12 -19.84 -11.58
CA ILE A 146 -15.85 -20.15 -12.24
C ILE A 146 -15.69 -19.24 -13.44
N ILE A 147 -14.54 -18.54 -13.52
CA ILE A 147 -14.20 -17.67 -14.66
C ILE A 147 -12.93 -18.19 -15.32
N CYS A 148 -13.09 -18.75 -16.52
CA CYS A 148 -11.98 -19.23 -17.34
C CYS A 148 -11.53 -18.13 -18.30
N GLY A 149 -10.25 -17.77 -18.22
CA GLY A 149 -9.58 -16.85 -19.12
C GLY A 149 -8.57 -17.54 -20.05
N ALA A 150 -7.85 -16.71 -20.81
CA ALA A 150 -6.86 -17.14 -21.81
C ALA A 150 -5.42 -16.77 -21.42
N GLY A 151 -5.20 -16.53 -20.12
CA GLY A 151 -3.95 -16.18 -19.48
C GLY A 151 -2.83 -17.20 -19.65
N ALA A 152 -1.63 -16.81 -19.23
CA ALA A 152 -0.51 -17.73 -19.07
C ALA A 152 -0.71 -18.55 -17.80
N THR A 153 -0.30 -19.82 -17.86
CA THR A 153 -0.23 -20.73 -16.71
C THR A 153 1.11 -21.45 -16.78
N ASN A 154 1.61 -21.96 -15.67
CA ASN A 154 2.77 -22.87 -15.69
C ASN A 154 2.40 -24.35 -15.84
N THR A 155 1.11 -24.65 -16.00
CA THR A 155 0.60 -26.02 -16.06
C THR A 155 1.08 -26.83 -17.26
N LEU A 156 1.26 -28.13 -17.00
CA LEU A 156 1.72 -29.14 -17.94
C LEU A 156 0.66 -30.22 -18.12
N TYR A 157 -0.50 -29.93 -18.71
CA TYR A 157 -1.50 -30.98 -18.85
C TYR A 157 -1.00 -32.12 -19.77
N TYR A 158 -0.56 -33.24 -19.18
CA TYR A 158 -0.14 -34.46 -19.85
C TYR A 158 -1.30 -35.46 -19.83
N ASP A 159 -2.20 -35.37 -20.80
CA ASP A 159 -3.23 -36.38 -20.97
C ASP A 159 -2.89 -37.39 -22.08
N MET A 160 -2.99 -38.68 -21.75
CA MET A 160 -2.87 -39.82 -22.67
C MET A 160 -4.19 -40.16 -23.40
N THR A 161 -5.29 -39.48 -23.11
CA THR A 161 -6.65 -39.77 -23.60
C THR A 161 -7.10 -38.91 -24.80
N GLY A 162 -6.30 -37.92 -25.22
CA GLY A 162 -6.48 -37.20 -26.49
C GLY A 162 -6.93 -35.76 -26.37
N PHE A 163 -6.66 -35.10 -25.23
CA PHE A 163 -6.89 -33.67 -25.01
C PHE A 163 -5.91 -32.75 -25.78
N PRO A 164 -6.30 -31.54 -26.23
CA PRO A 164 -5.42 -30.66 -26.99
C PRO A 164 -4.55 -29.76 -26.07
N SER A 165 -3.52 -30.30 -25.41
CA SER A 165 -2.62 -29.49 -24.55
C SER A 165 -1.12 -29.62 -24.85
N GLN A 166 -0.66 -30.66 -25.56
CA GLN A 166 0.79 -30.93 -25.67
C GLN A 166 1.56 -30.11 -26.73
N SER A 167 0.94 -29.17 -27.44
CA SER A 167 1.56 -28.56 -28.64
C SER A 167 2.31 -27.24 -28.42
N LEU A 168 2.16 -26.59 -27.26
CA LEU A 168 2.62 -25.21 -27.05
C LEU A 168 3.89 -25.07 -26.18
N GLY A 169 4.20 -26.08 -25.35
CA GLY A 169 5.36 -26.08 -24.45
C GLY A 169 4.99 -25.75 -23.00
N LEU A 170 5.96 -25.89 -22.10
CA LEU A 170 5.84 -25.64 -20.65
C LEU A 170 5.55 -24.13 -20.42
N GLY A 171 4.70 -23.73 -19.46
CA GLY A 171 4.40 -22.31 -19.26
C GLY A 171 3.39 -21.69 -20.24
N THR A 172 2.79 -22.49 -21.12
CA THR A 172 1.88 -22.03 -22.18
C THR A 172 0.63 -22.89 -22.33
N GLY A 173 0.44 -23.85 -21.41
CA GLY A 173 -0.54 -24.93 -21.45
C GLY A 173 -1.96 -24.48 -21.12
N THR A 174 -2.92 -25.34 -21.44
CA THR A 174 -4.32 -25.18 -21.03
C THR A 174 -4.63 -26.21 -19.96
N ASP A 175 -5.45 -25.83 -18.99
CA ASP A 175 -5.97 -26.76 -17.98
C ASP A 175 -7.49 -26.74 -17.88
N LEU A 176 -8.02 -27.63 -17.05
CA LEU A 176 -9.43 -27.73 -16.69
C LEU A 176 -9.66 -27.06 -15.33
N ALA A 177 -10.69 -26.23 -15.22
CA ALA A 177 -11.09 -25.70 -13.92
C ALA A 177 -11.45 -26.85 -12.96
N GLU A 178 -10.92 -26.79 -11.76
CA GLU A 178 -11.13 -27.78 -10.70
C GLU A 178 -12.61 -27.95 -10.35
N GLY A 179 -12.99 -29.18 -9.99
CA GLY A 179 -14.38 -29.51 -9.62
C GLY A 179 -15.42 -29.37 -10.73
N VAL A 180 -15.08 -28.88 -11.94
CA VAL A 180 -16.07 -28.65 -13.00
C VAL A 180 -16.15 -29.83 -13.97
N ILE A 181 -17.36 -30.38 -14.10
CA ILE A 181 -17.64 -31.45 -15.06
C ILE A 181 -18.56 -30.91 -16.17
N ASP A 182 -18.12 -30.98 -17.43
CA ASP A 182 -18.97 -30.68 -18.58
C ASP A 182 -19.55 -32.00 -19.17
N PRO A 183 -20.79 -32.37 -18.84
CA PRO A 183 -21.36 -33.65 -19.23
C PRO A 183 -21.58 -33.78 -20.75
N THR A 184 -21.47 -32.69 -21.51
CA THR A 184 -21.55 -32.72 -22.98
C THR A 184 -20.24 -33.17 -23.63
N GLY A 185 -19.14 -33.21 -22.87
CA GLY A 185 -17.79 -33.46 -23.37
C GLY A 185 -17.26 -32.36 -24.29
N ALA A 186 -17.79 -31.14 -24.17
CA ALA A 186 -17.33 -29.98 -24.95
C ALA A 186 -16.15 -29.25 -24.26
N PHE A 187 -15.84 -29.60 -23.01
CA PHE A 187 -14.73 -29.06 -22.23
C PHE A 187 -14.75 -27.54 -22.15
N ARG A 188 -15.93 -27.00 -21.84
CA ARG A 188 -16.16 -25.55 -21.80
C ARG A 188 -15.56 -24.86 -20.56
N HIS A 189 -15.02 -25.63 -19.64
CA HIS A 189 -14.27 -25.18 -18.45
C HIS A 189 -12.74 -25.18 -18.68
N VAL A 190 -12.29 -25.29 -19.93
CA VAL A 190 -10.87 -25.12 -20.27
C VAL A 190 -10.45 -23.66 -20.13
N TYR A 191 -9.31 -23.44 -19.47
CA TYR A 191 -8.67 -22.14 -19.35
C TYR A 191 -7.22 -22.16 -19.87
N GLY A 192 -6.57 -21.00 -19.81
CA GLY A 192 -5.15 -20.85 -20.13
C GLY A 192 -4.84 -20.83 -21.63
N GLY A 193 -3.66 -21.31 -22.01
CA GLY A 193 -3.18 -21.37 -23.39
C GLY A 193 -2.44 -20.13 -23.88
N ASN A 194 -2.27 -19.12 -23.02
CA ASN A 194 -1.50 -17.89 -23.30
C ASN A 194 -1.88 -17.21 -24.64
N THR A 195 -3.17 -17.25 -24.99
CA THR A 195 -3.66 -16.68 -26.26
C THR A 195 -4.10 -15.23 -26.12
N ASP A 196 -4.42 -14.79 -24.90
CA ASP A 196 -4.77 -13.41 -24.57
C ASP A 196 -4.47 -13.09 -23.09
N PRO A 197 -3.19 -12.97 -22.70
CA PRO A 197 -2.79 -12.82 -21.30
C PRO A 197 -3.23 -11.50 -20.65
N THR A 198 -3.53 -10.48 -21.44
CA THR A 198 -4.09 -9.20 -20.98
C THR A 198 -5.60 -9.10 -21.28
N GLY A 199 -6.22 -10.18 -21.75
CA GLY A 199 -7.62 -10.24 -22.12
C GLY A 199 -8.53 -9.96 -20.93
N SER A 200 -9.71 -9.43 -21.22
CA SER A 200 -10.74 -9.18 -20.20
C SER A 200 -11.79 -10.28 -20.25
N SER A 201 -12.05 -10.91 -19.11
CA SER A 201 -13.23 -11.74 -18.88
C SER A 201 -14.45 -10.89 -18.46
N GLY A 202 -14.28 -9.57 -18.37
CA GLY A 202 -15.34 -8.59 -18.10
C GLY A 202 -15.18 -7.86 -16.76
N ILE A 203 -16.30 -7.66 -16.05
CA ILE A 203 -16.42 -6.87 -14.83
C ILE A 203 -17.16 -7.68 -13.77
N LEU A 204 -16.61 -7.75 -12.55
CA LEU A 204 -17.26 -8.30 -11.36
C LEU A 204 -17.06 -7.31 -10.20
N ARG A 205 -18.12 -6.57 -9.84
CA ARG A 205 -18.07 -5.58 -8.76
C ARG A 205 -19.27 -5.62 -7.84
N TYR A 206 -19.04 -5.35 -6.55
CA TYR A 206 -20.06 -5.41 -5.48
C TYR A 206 -20.88 -6.70 -5.58
N ALA A 207 -20.18 -7.84 -5.45
CA ALA A 207 -20.76 -9.16 -5.53
C ALA A 207 -20.47 -9.97 -4.27
N SER A 208 -21.52 -10.60 -3.76
CA SER A 208 -21.53 -11.39 -2.53
C SER A 208 -21.71 -12.86 -2.89
N PHE A 209 -20.71 -13.68 -2.62
CA PHE A 209 -20.74 -15.13 -2.83
C PHE A 209 -20.83 -15.85 -1.49
N ARG A 210 -21.78 -16.78 -1.36
CA ARG A 210 -22.14 -17.38 -0.07
C ARG A 210 -22.35 -18.89 -0.18
N HIS A 211 -21.93 -19.64 0.84
CA HIS A 211 -22.39 -21.02 1.11
C HIS A 211 -22.12 -22.04 -0.02
N GLY A 212 -21.06 -21.87 -0.81
CA GLY A 212 -20.76 -22.74 -1.96
C GLY A 212 -19.66 -23.76 -1.71
N SER A 213 -19.12 -24.29 -2.80
CA SER A 213 -18.08 -25.33 -2.87
C SER A 213 -18.52 -26.74 -2.50
N THR A 214 -19.52 -27.29 -3.21
CA THR A 214 -19.96 -28.67 -2.96
C THR A 214 -18.90 -29.70 -3.36
N SER A 215 -18.63 -30.65 -2.45
CA SER A 215 -17.69 -31.76 -2.68
C SER A 215 -18.10 -32.79 -3.73
N LEU A 216 -17.15 -33.16 -4.58
CA LEU A 216 -17.22 -34.31 -5.47
C LEU A 216 -16.30 -35.46 -5.06
N GLY A 217 -15.55 -35.33 -3.96
CA GLY A 217 -14.71 -36.40 -3.44
C GLY A 217 -13.43 -35.88 -2.82
N TYR A 218 -12.50 -36.79 -2.53
CA TYR A 218 -11.16 -36.42 -2.07
C TYR A 218 -10.16 -37.54 -2.40
N HIS A 219 -8.88 -37.21 -2.47
CA HIS A 219 -7.79 -38.17 -2.54
C HIS A 219 -6.87 -38.03 -1.33
N GLN A 220 -6.51 -39.12 -0.66
CA GLN A 220 -5.66 -39.07 0.53
C GLN A 220 -4.53 -40.10 0.49
N ASN A 221 -3.32 -39.64 0.76
CA ASN A 221 -2.15 -40.47 1.04
C ASN A 221 -1.85 -40.50 2.55
N LEU A 222 -2.28 -41.57 3.22
CA LEU A 222 -2.09 -41.82 4.66
C LEU A 222 -0.61 -41.96 5.08
N SER A 223 0.34 -42.12 4.14
CA SER A 223 1.77 -42.21 4.50
C SER A 223 2.42 -40.85 4.69
N THR A 224 2.01 -39.89 3.86
CA THR A 224 2.53 -38.52 3.85
C THR A 224 1.64 -37.59 4.66
N ASN A 225 0.44 -38.05 5.03
CA ASN A 225 -0.60 -37.21 5.61
C ASN A 225 -1.02 -36.08 4.66
N GLU A 226 -0.74 -36.25 3.35
CA GLU A 226 -1.33 -35.45 2.28
C GLU A 226 -2.79 -35.91 2.15
N SER A 227 -3.71 -35.07 2.58
CA SER A 227 -4.99 -34.93 1.91
C SER A 227 -4.69 -34.18 0.61
N ASN A 228 -4.57 -34.90 -0.51
CA ASN A 228 -4.60 -34.22 -1.79
C ASN A 228 -6.01 -33.67 -1.95
N ASN A 229 -6.06 -32.52 -2.59
CA ASN A 229 -7.21 -31.64 -2.69
C ASN A 229 -8.58 -32.35 -2.80
N GLY A 230 -9.57 -31.73 -2.19
CA GLY A 230 -10.96 -32.06 -2.45
C GLY A 230 -11.25 -32.04 -3.95
N ASP A 231 -12.00 -32.99 -4.48
CA ASP A 231 -12.51 -32.89 -5.85
C ASP A 231 -13.70 -31.89 -5.84
N GLU A 232 -13.43 -30.65 -5.46
CA GLU A 232 -14.41 -29.62 -5.14
C GLU A 232 -14.34 -28.47 -6.16
N THR A 233 -15.42 -27.71 -6.30
CA THR A 233 -15.31 -26.37 -6.90
C THR A 233 -15.03 -25.36 -5.80
N ASN A 234 -14.31 -24.30 -6.11
CA ASN A 234 -14.19 -23.15 -5.21
C ASN A 234 -15.35 -22.15 -5.30
N LEU A 235 -15.56 -21.36 -4.24
CA LEU A 235 -16.72 -20.46 -4.17
C LEU A 235 -16.62 -19.36 -5.23
N LEU A 236 -15.42 -18.81 -5.41
CA LEU A 236 -15.01 -18.07 -6.60
C LEU A 236 -13.68 -18.62 -7.13
N GLN A 237 -13.68 -19.09 -8.37
CA GLN A 237 -12.50 -19.62 -9.03
C GLN A 237 -12.13 -18.77 -10.25
N LEU A 238 -10.89 -18.29 -10.29
CA LEU A 238 -10.35 -17.44 -11.36
C LEU A 238 -9.24 -18.18 -12.10
N CYS A 239 -9.58 -18.83 -13.20
CA CYS A 239 -8.63 -19.66 -13.94
C CYS A 239 -8.05 -18.91 -15.14
N ALA A 240 -6.77 -18.56 -15.10
CA ALA A 240 -6.01 -17.82 -16.11
C ALA A 240 -6.70 -16.54 -16.58
N VAL A 241 -7.29 -15.80 -15.65
CA VAL A 241 -7.96 -14.53 -15.93
C VAL A 241 -6.89 -13.45 -16.20
N GLY A 242 -7.07 -12.70 -17.29
CA GLY A 242 -6.11 -11.67 -17.70
C GLY A 242 -6.31 -10.35 -16.96
N SER A 243 -5.26 -9.53 -16.93
CA SER A 243 -5.22 -8.21 -16.26
C SER A 243 -6.20 -7.17 -16.81
N GLY A 244 -6.83 -7.42 -17.96
CA GLY A 244 -7.91 -6.57 -18.48
C GLY A 244 -9.26 -6.75 -17.77
N THR A 245 -9.38 -7.75 -16.90
CA THR A 245 -10.60 -8.05 -16.12
C THR A 245 -10.66 -7.15 -14.88
N GLN A 246 -11.83 -6.60 -14.58
CA GLN A 246 -12.03 -5.75 -13.39
C GLN A 246 -12.75 -6.55 -12.31
N ILE A 247 -12.07 -6.80 -11.19
CA ILE A 247 -12.65 -7.44 -10.01
C ILE A 247 -12.41 -6.54 -8.80
N ASP A 248 -13.49 -6.03 -8.22
CA ASP A 248 -13.43 -4.96 -7.22
C ASP A 248 -14.63 -5.01 -6.25
N HIS A 249 -14.43 -4.93 -4.93
CA HIS A 249 -15.48 -5.09 -3.91
C HIS A 249 -16.23 -6.41 -4.05
N ILE A 250 -15.57 -7.51 -3.71
CA ILE A 250 -16.20 -8.83 -3.64
C ILE A 250 -16.00 -9.44 -2.25
N GLU A 251 -16.95 -10.27 -1.85
CA GLU A 251 -16.81 -11.13 -0.68
C GLU A 251 -17.10 -12.58 -1.04
N VAL A 252 -16.35 -13.49 -0.44
CA VAL A 252 -16.52 -14.93 -0.51
C VAL A 252 -16.65 -15.46 0.91
N VAL A 253 -17.83 -15.98 1.24
CA VAL A 253 -18.18 -16.31 2.63
C VAL A 253 -18.75 -17.72 2.71
N SER A 254 -18.25 -18.50 3.67
CA SER A 254 -18.74 -19.86 3.93
C SER A 254 -18.57 -20.81 2.75
N SER A 255 -17.39 -20.82 2.16
CA SER A 255 -16.97 -21.91 1.28
C SER A 255 -16.77 -23.20 2.08
N ALA A 256 -17.14 -24.35 1.52
CA ALA A 256 -16.76 -25.68 2.03
C ALA A 256 -15.37 -26.14 1.58
N ASP A 257 -14.71 -25.31 0.80
CA ASP A 257 -13.34 -25.44 0.29
C ASP A 257 -12.68 -24.05 0.48
N ASP A 258 -11.91 -23.55 -0.48
CA ASP A 258 -11.40 -22.18 -0.47
C ASP A 258 -12.45 -21.13 -0.80
N GLY A 259 -12.28 -19.95 -0.20
CA GLY A 259 -13.09 -18.79 -0.56
C GLY A 259 -12.87 -18.34 -1.99
N LEU A 260 -11.60 -18.05 -2.31
CA LEU A 260 -11.16 -17.57 -3.60
C LEU A 260 -9.93 -18.36 -4.02
N GLN A 261 -10.00 -19.02 -5.17
CA GLN A 261 -8.85 -19.68 -5.77
C GLN A 261 -8.48 -18.96 -7.07
N ILE A 262 -7.19 -18.62 -7.23
CA ILE A 262 -6.67 -17.99 -8.45
C ILE A 262 -5.61 -18.86 -9.08
N MET A 263 -5.95 -19.42 -10.24
CA MET A 263 -5.11 -20.35 -10.95
C MET A 263 -4.50 -19.73 -12.20
N GLY A 264 -3.25 -19.28 -12.14
CA GLY A 264 -2.56 -18.64 -13.25
C GLY A 264 -3.21 -17.32 -13.74
N GLY A 265 -2.69 -16.79 -14.84
CA GLY A 265 -3.11 -15.49 -15.37
C GLY A 265 -2.45 -14.32 -14.65
N SER A 266 -3.08 -13.15 -14.71
CA SER A 266 -2.52 -11.89 -14.17
C SER A 266 -3.59 -10.89 -13.74
N VAL A 267 -4.80 -11.38 -13.44
CA VAL A 267 -5.89 -10.52 -12.95
C VAL A 267 -5.45 -9.76 -11.70
N GLU A 268 -5.83 -8.48 -11.62
CA GLU A 268 -5.54 -7.60 -10.50
C GLU A 268 -6.86 -7.33 -9.75
N LEU A 269 -6.84 -7.39 -8.41
CA LEU A 269 -8.05 -7.35 -7.58
C LEU A 269 -7.95 -6.27 -6.50
N LYS A 270 -9.05 -5.57 -6.20
CA LYS A 270 -9.09 -4.58 -5.11
C LYS A 270 -10.32 -4.79 -4.22
N TYR A 271 -10.20 -4.55 -2.91
CA TYR A 271 -11.31 -4.70 -1.94
C TYR A 271 -11.93 -6.11 -1.95
N ILE A 272 -11.15 -7.09 -1.47
CA ILE A 272 -11.53 -8.51 -1.46
C ILE A 272 -11.69 -8.96 -0.02
N ALA A 273 -12.82 -9.56 0.32
CA ALA A 273 -13.04 -10.18 1.62
C ALA A 273 -13.26 -11.68 1.50
N ALA A 274 -12.54 -12.47 2.30
CA ALA A 274 -12.77 -13.90 2.46
C ALA A 274 -13.07 -14.19 3.92
N GLY A 275 -14.17 -14.90 4.20
CA GLY A 275 -14.62 -15.09 5.58
C GLY A 275 -15.19 -16.47 5.82
N PHE A 276 -14.73 -17.12 6.89
CA PHE A 276 -15.32 -18.38 7.37
C PHE A 276 -15.33 -19.48 6.31
N ASN A 277 -14.27 -19.61 5.52
CA ASN A 277 -14.09 -20.72 4.59
C ASN A 277 -13.57 -21.95 5.34
N ALA A 278 -13.78 -23.14 4.81
CA ALA A 278 -13.42 -24.39 5.48
C ALA A 278 -11.93 -24.69 5.34
N GLU A 279 -11.44 -24.56 4.11
CA GLU A 279 -10.01 -24.58 3.79
C GLU A 279 -9.51 -23.14 3.79
N ASP A 280 -8.86 -22.68 2.73
CA ASP A 280 -8.15 -21.41 2.78
C ASP A 280 -9.08 -20.21 2.56
N GLY A 281 -8.66 -19.08 3.14
CA GLY A 281 -9.27 -17.80 2.82
C GLY A 281 -9.15 -17.53 1.32
N VAL A 282 -7.90 -17.57 0.83
CA VAL A 282 -7.55 -17.42 -0.57
C VAL A 282 -6.36 -18.32 -0.91
N GLU A 283 -6.48 -19.07 -2.01
CA GLU A 283 -5.42 -19.91 -2.58
C GLU A 283 -4.92 -19.35 -3.92
N PHE A 284 -3.61 -19.46 -4.16
CA PHE A 284 -2.99 -19.14 -5.44
C PHE A 284 -2.16 -20.30 -5.98
N ASP A 285 -2.32 -20.59 -7.27
CA ASP A 285 -1.52 -21.59 -7.95
C ASP A 285 -1.24 -21.22 -9.43
N HIS A 286 -0.65 -22.19 -10.13
CA HIS A 286 -0.54 -22.26 -11.59
C HIS A 286 0.17 -21.06 -12.24
N GLY A 287 1.04 -20.41 -11.48
CA GLY A 287 1.87 -19.32 -11.97
C GLY A 287 1.18 -17.96 -11.95
N TRP A 288 0.19 -17.73 -11.08
CA TRP A 288 -0.48 -16.44 -11.01
C TRP A 288 0.48 -15.33 -10.56
N GLY A 289 0.55 -14.25 -11.35
CA GLY A 289 1.44 -13.11 -11.13
C GLY A 289 0.71 -11.77 -11.06
N GLY A 290 -0.46 -11.74 -10.43
CA GLY A 290 -1.31 -10.56 -10.29
C GLY A 290 -1.00 -9.72 -9.05
N LYS A 291 -1.93 -8.80 -8.75
CA LYS A 291 -1.85 -7.88 -7.61
C LYS A 291 -3.14 -7.86 -6.82
N ILE A 292 -3.03 -7.68 -5.51
CA ILE A 292 -4.18 -7.41 -4.63
C ILE A 292 -3.89 -6.20 -3.74
N GLN A 293 -4.89 -5.32 -3.60
CA GLN A 293 -4.90 -4.29 -2.57
C GLN A 293 -6.20 -4.30 -1.77
N TYR A 294 -6.10 -4.10 -0.44
CA TYR A 294 -7.25 -4.17 0.48
C TYR A 294 -7.88 -5.57 0.53
N LEU A 295 -7.07 -6.54 0.97
CA LEU A 295 -7.49 -7.92 1.19
C LEU A 295 -7.82 -8.12 2.67
N PHE A 296 -9.05 -8.53 2.97
CA PHE A 296 -9.46 -8.92 4.30
C PHE A 296 -9.73 -10.42 4.35
N ILE A 297 -9.12 -11.12 5.29
CA ILE A 297 -9.40 -12.54 5.54
C ILE A 297 -9.67 -12.75 7.00
N ILE A 298 -10.77 -13.44 7.32
CA ILE A 298 -11.05 -13.95 8.65
C ILE A 298 -11.38 -15.44 8.58
N THR A 299 -10.61 -16.24 9.30
CA THR A 299 -10.83 -17.68 9.41
C THR A 299 -11.39 -18.03 10.78
N ASP A 300 -12.08 -19.15 10.86
CA ASP A 300 -12.54 -19.73 12.11
C ASP A 300 -12.07 -21.18 12.23
N SER A 301 -12.33 -21.82 13.36
CA SER A 301 -12.03 -23.23 13.56
C SER A 301 -13.19 -24.14 13.10
N SER A 302 -14.10 -23.66 12.24
CA SER A 302 -15.24 -24.45 11.79
C SER A 302 -14.81 -25.39 10.66
N GLU A 303 -14.49 -26.62 11.04
CA GLU A 303 -14.20 -27.70 10.09
C GLU A 303 -15.48 -28.13 9.36
N VAL A 304 -15.37 -28.45 8.07
CA VAL A 304 -16.42 -29.18 7.35
C VAL A 304 -16.37 -30.66 7.77
N VAL A 305 -17.55 -31.28 7.86
CA VAL A 305 -17.67 -32.71 8.17
C VAL A 305 -17.05 -33.54 7.04
N GLY A 306 -15.80 -33.96 7.18
CA GLY A 306 -15.11 -34.78 6.18
C GLY A 306 -13.60 -34.54 6.17
N ASP A 307 -13.20 -33.30 6.46
CA ASP A 307 -11.82 -32.91 6.62
C ASP A 307 -11.41 -32.98 8.10
N ASN A 308 -10.66 -34.03 8.48
CA ASN A 308 -10.00 -34.09 9.80
C ASN A 308 -8.49 -33.80 9.66
N LEU A 309 -8.03 -33.29 8.51
CA LEU A 309 -6.68 -33.57 8.00
C LEU A 309 -5.98 -32.35 7.38
N GLY A 310 -6.68 -31.29 6.98
CA GLY A 310 -6.10 -30.02 6.52
C GLY A 310 -5.95 -29.00 7.65
N ILE A 311 -4.81 -28.30 7.69
CA ILE A 311 -4.67 -27.06 8.45
C ILE A 311 -5.08 -25.96 7.48
N SER A 312 -6.29 -25.40 7.64
CA SER A 312 -6.70 -24.24 6.86
C SER A 312 -5.84 -23.01 7.17
N ASN A 313 -5.60 -22.16 6.19
CA ASN A 313 -4.76 -20.98 6.26
C ASN A 313 -5.54 -19.73 5.83
N ALA A 314 -5.06 -18.56 6.21
CA ALA A 314 -5.64 -17.34 5.63
C ALA A 314 -5.24 -17.23 4.15
N LEU A 315 -3.97 -17.48 3.84
CA LEU A 315 -3.43 -17.58 2.49
C LEU A 315 -2.67 -18.88 2.31
N ASP A 316 -2.93 -19.57 1.21
CA ASP A 316 -2.06 -20.62 0.68
C ASP A 316 -1.54 -20.24 -0.71
N ILE A 317 -0.27 -20.54 -0.95
CA ILE A 317 0.45 -20.15 -2.17
C ILE A 317 1.27 -21.32 -2.67
N GLU A 318 0.83 -21.86 -3.81
CA GLU A 318 1.42 -23.01 -4.47
C GLU A 318 2.03 -22.67 -5.83
N GLY A 319 3.02 -23.46 -6.24
CA GLY A 319 3.70 -23.32 -7.53
C GLY A 319 2.95 -23.93 -8.70
N ASP A 320 2.53 -25.20 -8.63
CA ASP A 320 1.86 -25.94 -9.71
C ASP A 320 0.91 -27.04 -9.19
N ASP A 321 0.02 -27.54 -10.07
CA ASP A 321 -0.97 -28.62 -9.83
C ASP A 321 -0.37 -29.98 -9.43
N TRP A 322 0.96 -30.15 -9.54
CA TRP A 322 1.58 -31.47 -9.44
C TRP A 322 2.47 -31.56 -8.21
N GLU A 323 1.77 -31.58 -7.07
CA GLU A 323 2.30 -31.68 -5.71
C GLU A 323 3.66 -32.40 -5.59
N GLN A 324 4.58 -31.68 -4.94
CA GLN A 324 5.75 -32.13 -4.19
C GLN A 324 6.90 -32.84 -4.93
N SER A 325 6.83 -33.15 -6.23
CA SER A 325 7.96 -33.88 -6.86
C SER A 325 8.38 -33.46 -8.26
N ASN A 326 7.75 -32.45 -8.87
CA ASN A 326 8.09 -32.05 -10.23
C ASN A 326 7.98 -30.54 -10.53
N VAL A 327 8.01 -29.69 -9.51
CA VAL A 327 8.14 -28.24 -9.71
C VAL A 327 9.53 -27.95 -10.29
N ASP A 328 9.59 -27.39 -11.48
CA ASP A 328 10.84 -26.91 -12.09
C ASP A 328 10.82 -25.38 -12.07
N ILE A 329 11.68 -24.80 -11.24
CA ILE A 329 11.88 -23.34 -11.12
C ILE A 329 12.49 -22.69 -12.37
N SER A 330 12.46 -23.35 -13.53
CA SER A 330 12.64 -22.71 -14.84
C SER A 330 11.30 -22.48 -15.57
N PHE A 331 10.18 -22.98 -15.04
CA PHE A 331 8.85 -22.87 -15.62
C PHE A 331 8.20 -21.57 -15.16
N MET A 332 8.36 -20.54 -15.98
CA MET A 332 7.65 -19.28 -15.80
C MET A 332 6.27 -19.35 -16.45
N PRO A 333 5.25 -18.68 -15.87
CA PRO A 333 5.33 -17.83 -14.68
C PRO A 333 5.36 -18.63 -13.35
N TYR A 334 5.99 -18.08 -12.31
CA TYR A 334 5.83 -18.59 -10.94
C TYR A 334 4.61 -17.94 -10.28
N THR A 335 4.01 -18.64 -9.33
CA THR A 335 3.01 -18.02 -8.46
C THR A 335 3.76 -17.06 -7.54
N ASN A 336 3.63 -15.76 -7.83
CA ASN A 336 4.34 -14.71 -7.11
C ASN A 336 3.51 -13.42 -7.08
N PRO A 337 2.39 -13.42 -6.34
CA PRO A 337 1.53 -12.25 -6.26
C PRO A 337 2.15 -11.10 -5.48
N THR A 338 1.68 -9.90 -5.78
CA THR A 338 1.96 -8.72 -4.95
C THR A 338 0.74 -8.32 -4.14
N ILE A 339 0.83 -8.33 -2.81
CA ILE A 339 -0.29 -8.06 -1.90
C ILE A 339 0.07 -6.90 -0.96
N ILE A 340 -0.73 -5.83 -0.98
CA ILE A 340 -0.48 -4.65 -0.15
C ILE A 340 -1.75 -4.28 0.61
N ASN A 341 -1.60 -3.83 1.86
CA ASN A 341 -2.71 -3.40 2.70
C ASN A 341 -3.72 -4.52 2.94
N ALA A 342 -3.29 -5.65 3.49
CA ALA A 342 -4.14 -6.77 3.85
C ALA A 342 -4.26 -6.95 5.36
N THR A 343 -5.44 -7.38 5.84
CA THR A 343 -5.70 -7.74 7.24
C THR A 343 -6.13 -9.20 7.31
N PHE A 344 -5.39 -10.01 8.06
CA PHE A 344 -5.65 -11.42 8.29
C PHE A 344 -5.95 -11.67 9.77
N ILE A 345 -7.06 -12.36 10.06
CA ILE A 345 -7.50 -12.70 11.42
C ILE A 345 -7.70 -14.22 11.50
N GLY A 346 -7.03 -14.86 12.46
CA GLY A 346 -7.07 -16.31 12.64
C GLY A 346 -7.64 -16.81 13.98
N PRO A 347 -7.93 -18.13 14.11
CA PRO A 347 -8.47 -18.78 15.30
C PRO A 347 -7.40 -19.37 16.25
N LYS A 348 -6.12 -18.99 16.10
CA LYS A 348 -4.93 -19.48 16.83
C LYS A 348 -4.48 -20.91 16.52
N SER A 349 -5.29 -21.69 15.81
CA SER A 349 -4.95 -23.07 15.41
C SER A 349 -4.36 -23.20 14.00
N GLN A 350 -4.31 -22.10 13.25
CA GLN A 350 -4.02 -22.06 11.81
C GLN A 350 -2.83 -21.13 11.49
N SER A 351 -2.31 -21.19 10.26
CA SER A 351 -1.28 -20.26 9.78
C SER A 351 -1.88 -19.07 9.02
N GLY A 352 -1.21 -17.92 9.11
CA GLY A 352 -1.64 -16.70 8.39
C GLY A 352 -1.26 -16.70 6.91
N LEU A 353 -0.10 -17.26 6.58
CA LEU A 353 0.41 -17.40 5.22
C LEU A 353 1.15 -18.72 5.14
N ARG A 354 0.78 -19.58 4.21
CA ARG A 354 1.52 -20.79 3.86
C ARG A 354 2.18 -20.61 2.50
N LEU A 355 3.44 -21.06 2.38
CA LEU A 355 4.23 -21.00 1.16
C LEU A 355 4.69 -22.43 0.82
N HIS A 356 4.08 -23.02 -0.19
CA HIS A 356 4.35 -24.37 -0.69
C HIS A 356 5.46 -24.40 -1.74
N ASN A 357 5.71 -25.61 -2.26
CA ASN A 357 6.62 -25.84 -3.35
C ASN A 357 6.31 -24.94 -4.57
N GLY A 358 7.28 -24.13 -4.99
CA GLY A 358 7.14 -23.22 -6.13
C GLY A 358 6.30 -21.95 -5.91
N GLY A 359 5.83 -21.71 -4.68
CA GLY A 359 5.11 -20.50 -4.29
C GLY A 359 6.03 -19.42 -3.69
N ALA A 360 5.88 -18.17 -4.13
CA ALA A 360 6.49 -17.00 -3.50
C ALA A 360 5.47 -15.87 -3.40
N THR A 361 5.81 -14.80 -2.68
CA THR A 361 4.94 -13.62 -2.60
C THR A 361 5.74 -12.37 -2.30
N ARG A 362 5.17 -11.23 -2.69
CA ARG A 362 5.67 -9.89 -2.37
C ARG A 362 4.58 -9.14 -1.59
N MET A 363 4.71 -9.06 -0.27
CA MET A 363 3.69 -8.44 0.57
C MET A 363 4.22 -7.27 1.41
N SER A 364 3.43 -6.19 1.48
CA SER A 364 3.78 -5.05 2.35
C SER A 364 2.60 -4.35 3.03
N ASN A 365 2.88 -3.75 4.19
CA ASN A 365 1.92 -2.99 5.00
C ASN A 365 0.68 -3.81 5.43
N ASN A 366 0.87 -5.11 5.69
CA ASN A 366 -0.20 -6.01 6.10
C ASN A 366 -0.25 -6.18 7.62
N ILE A 367 -1.37 -6.71 8.11
CA ILE A 367 -1.60 -7.07 9.51
C ILE A 367 -1.98 -8.54 9.59
N PHE A 368 -1.29 -9.31 10.43
CA PHE A 368 -1.63 -10.69 10.77
C PHE A 368 -1.93 -10.77 12.26
N VAL A 369 -3.13 -11.24 12.64
CA VAL A 369 -3.50 -11.40 14.06
C VAL A 369 -4.12 -12.74 14.38
N GLY A 370 -3.80 -13.26 15.56
CA GLY A 370 -4.50 -14.41 16.13
C GLY A 370 -4.17 -15.74 15.45
N PHE A 371 -2.98 -15.93 14.89
CA PHE A 371 -2.59 -17.19 14.25
C PHE A 371 -1.75 -18.09 15.16
N GLY A 372 -1.83 -19.40 14.93
CA GLY A 372 -0.91 -20.38 15.54
C GLY A 372 0.52 -20.09 15.09
N GLN A 373 0.70 -19.78 13.81
CA GLN A 373 1.93 -19.27 13.22
C GLN A 373 1.60 -18.17 12.21
N GLY A 374 2.41 -17.12 12.15
CA GLY A 374 2.18 -16.04 11.20
C GLY A 374 2.44 -16.48 9.77
N ILE A 375 3.58 -17.14 9.55
CA ILE A 375 4.01 -17.66 8.26
C ILE A 375 4.41 -19.12 8.42
N ASP A 376 4.01 -19.97 7.50
CA ASP A 376 4.51 -21.32 7.31
C ASP A 376 5.31 -21.38 6.01
N PHE A 377 6.51 -21.95 6.12
CA PHE A 377 7.54 -21.90 5.11
C PHE A 377 8.11 -23.30 4.90
N GLU A 378 7.76 -23.91 3.77
CA GLU A 378 8.12 -25.29 3.45
C GLU A 378 9.51 -25.43 2.81
N ASP A 379 10.19 -26.53 3.15
CA ASP A 379 11.45 -27.00 2.55
C ASP A 379 11.42 -28.52 2.30
N TYR A 380 10.74 -28.88 1.22
CA TYR A 380 10.68 -30.24 0.69
C TYR A 380 11.36 -30.28 -0.69
N ASP A 381 12.69 -30.11 -0.65
CA ASP A 381 13.68 -30.33 -1.70
C ASP A 381 13.20 -31.33 -2.80
N PRO A 382 13.11 -30.95 -4.10
CA PRO A 382 13.61 -29.72 -4.72
C PRO A 382 12.53 -28.67 -5.07
N CYS A 383 12.96 -27.40 -5.15
CA CYS A 383 12.23 -26.24 -5.71
C CYS A 383 11.04 -25.77 -4.87
N ASP A 384 11.32 -25.49 -3.60
CA ASP A 384 10.35 -25.00 -2.63
C ASP A 384 10.45 -23.50 -2.35
N ALA A 385 9.68 -23.02 -1.37
CA ALA A 385 9.70 -21.63 -0.93
C ALA A 385 11.12 -21.18 -0.55
N TRP A 386 11.98 -22.09 -0.06
CA TRP A 386 13.34 -21.78 0.35
C TRP A 386 14.24 -21.45 -0.84
N GLU A 387 14.12 -22.16 -1.95
CA GLU A 387 14.83 -21.77 -3.17
C GLU A 387 14.39 -20.40 -3.70
N LEU A 388 13.09 -20.10 -3.67
CA LEU A 388 12.57 -18.81 -4.13
C LEU A 388 13.04 -17.65 -3.24
N PHE A 389 13.19 -17.88 -1.95
CA PHE A 389 13.85 -16.95 -1.03
C PHE A 389 15.32 -16.71 -1.42
N LEU A 390 16.09 -17.76 -1.73
CA LEU A 390 17.50 -17.62 -2.13
C LEU A 390 17.69 -16.89 -3.49
N PHE A 391 16.66 -16.86 -4.33
CA PHE A 391 16.66 -16.16 -5.61
C PHE A 391 16.08 -14.74 -5.57
N ASP A 392 15.78 -14.20 -4.39
CA ASP A 392 15.14 -12.87 -4.21
C ASP A 392 13.76 -12.75 -4.89
N GLU A 393 13.04 -13.88 -5.05
CA GLU A 393 11.68 -13.91 -5.58
C GLU A 393 10.61 -13.66 -4.52
N TYR A 394 11.00 -13.67 -3.25
CA TYR A 394 10.16 -13.37 -2.09
C TYR A 394 10.45 -11.98 -1.51
N ALA A 395 9.43 -11.30 -0.98
CA ALA A 395 9.63 -10.08 -0.19
C ALA A 395 8.47 -9.85 0.80
N LEU A 396 8.73 -9.97 2.10
CA LEU A 396 7.81 -9.46 3.13
C LEU A 396 8.40 -8.21 3.76
N ILE A 397 7.74 -7.08 3.56
CA ILE A 397 8.26 -5.77 3.96
C ILE A 397 7.24 -5.03 4.82
N ASN A 398 7.66 -4.54 5.97
CA ASN A 398 6.86 -3.65 6.83
C ASN A 398 5.48 -4.24 7.18
N ASN A 399 5.44 -5.51 7.60
CA ASN A 399 4.21 -6.17 8.03
C ASN A 399 4.11 -6.22 9.56
N HIS A 400 2.90 -6.11 10.08
CA HIS A 400 2.59 -6.18 11.51
C HIS A 400 2.01 -7.54 11.85
N PHE A 401 2.49 -8.12 12.95
CA PHE A 401 2.01 -9.37 13.48
C PHE A 401 1.65 -9.21 14.95
N TRP A 402 0.57 -9.83 15.38
CA TRP A 402 0.17 -9.78 16.78
C TRP A 402 -0.54 -11.06 17.19
N ASP A 403 -0.25 -11.55 18.40
CA ASP A 403 -0.82 -12.81 18.86
C ASP A 403 -0.60 -13.97 17.86
N CYS A 404 0.56 -13.98 17.20
CA CYS A 404 1.03 -15.08 16.34
C CYS A 404 2.02 -15.94 17.14
N GLY A 405 1.83 -17.26 17.13
CA GLY A 405 2.63 -18.16 17.99
C GLY A 405 2.56 -17.78 19.46
N ASP A 406 3.66 -17.90 20.18
CA ASP A 406 3.72 -17.47 21.59
C ASP A 406 4.03 -15.96 21.75
N SER A 407 4.16 -15.22 20.64
CA SER A 407 4.50 -13.78 20.61
C SER A 407 5.80 -13.40 21.33
N THR A 408 6.71 -14.38 21.54
CA THR A 408 7.96 -14.18 22.29
C THR A 408 9.17 -13.85 21.42
N SER A 409 9.15 -14.21 20.12
CA SER A 409 10.20 -13.90 19.15
C SER A 409 9.71 -14.10 17.71
N VAL A 410 10.44 -13.57 16.72
CA VAL A 410 10.19 -13.82 15.29
C VAL A 410 10.22 -15.31 14.95
N TYR A 411 11.04 -16.12 15.64
CA TYR A 411 11.09 -17.57 15.42
C TYR A 411 9.82 -18.28 15.84
N ASP A 412 9.03 -17.69 16.74
CA ASP A 412 7.73 -18.25 17.15
C ASP A 412 6.61 -17.84 16.18
N MET A 413 6.88 -16.88 15.30
CA MET A 413 5.93 -16.39 14.29
C MET A 413 6.07 -17.10 12.94
N ILE A 414 7.14 -17.87 12.75
CA ILE A 414 7.43 -18.56 11.49
C ILE A 414 7.53 -20.05 11.78
N LEU A 415 6.68 -20.85 11.15
CA LEU A 415 6.85 -22.29 11.04
C LEU A 415 7.84 -22.58 9.92
N TYR A 416 8.73 -23.52 10.20
CA TYR A 416 9.75 -23.98 9.29
C TYR A 416 9.51 -25.47 9.11
N ASP A 417 8.86 -25.85 8.04
CA ASP A 417 8.65 -27.26 7.73
C ASP A 417 9.76 -27.78 6.82
N GLY A 418 10.19 -29.03 7.02
CA GLY A 418 11.26 -29.64 6.22
C GLY A 418 12.70 -29.50 6.74
N ASN A 419 13.69 -29.54 5.84
CA ASN A 419 15.12 -29.79 6.15
C ASN A 419 16.02 -28.53 6.14
N LEU A 420 15.52 -27.42 6.68
CA LEU A 420 16.08 -26.07 6.46
C LEU A 420 17.52 -25.78 6.92
N GLY A 421 18.21 -26.64 7.66
CA GLY A 421 19.63 -26.41 8.03
C GLY A 421 19.90 -25.02 8.66
N TYR A 422 20.47 -24.08 7.89
CA TYR A 422 20.70 -22.67 8.30
C TYR A 422 19.57 -21.70 7.91
N GLY A 423 18.61 -22.14 7.10
CA GLY A 423 17.50 -21.37 6.55
C GLY A 423 16.65 -20.61 7.57
N PRO A 424 16.32 -21.17 8.76
CA PRO A 424 15.50 -20.43 9.72
C PRO A 424 16.18 -19.14 10.19
N SER A 425 17.52 -19.15 10.32
CA SER A 425 18.26 -17.96 10.72
C SER A 425 18.36 -16.91 9.60
N ALA A 426 18.36 -17.34 8.34
CA ALA A 426 18.37 -16.43 7.19
C ALA A 426 17.00 -15.77 7.02
N ILE A 427 15.92 -16.55 7.04
CA ILE A 427 14.54 -16.07 6.90
C ILE A 427 14.19 -15.14 8.06
N ALA A 428 14.43 -15.52 9.32
CA ALA A 428 14.18 -14.65 10.46
C ALA A 428 15.02 -13.36 10.42
N GLY A 429 16.26 -13.44 9.90
CA GLY A 429 17.12 -12.28 9.71
C GLY A 429 16.59 -11.31 8.66
N ASP A 430 16.13 -11.81 7.52
CA ASP A 430 15.50 -11.03 6.46
C ASP A 430 14.19 -10.41 6.94
N PHE A 431 13.36 -11.18 7.64
CA PHE A 431 12.11 -10.73 8.24
C PHE A 431 12.32 -9.49 9.13
N VAL A 432 13.33 -9.52 10.00
CA VAL A 432 13.68 -8.36 10.85
C VAL A 432 14.29 -7.23 10.04
N ALA A 433 15.16 -7.52 9.07
CA ALA A 433 15.80 -6.50 8.23
C ALA A 433 14.79 -5.71 7.38
N ASN A 434 13.69 -6.35 6.99
CA ASN A 434 12.60 -5.76 6.21
C ASN A 434 11.49 -5.12 7.07
N ASN A 435 11.78 -4.79 8.33
CA ASN A 435 10.86 -4.10 9.25
C ASN A 435 9.54 -4.84 9.52
N ASN A 436 9.52 -6.16 9.45
CA ASN A 436 8.37 -6.92 9.97
C ASN A 436 8.44 -6.95 11.49
N ILE A 437 7.36 -6.57 12.16
CA ILE A 437 7.34 -6.33 13.61
C ILE A 437 6.17 -7.00 14.31
N ALA A 438 6.42 -7.44 15.54
CA ALA A 438 5.40 -7.92 16.46
C ALA A 438 4.83 -6.74 17.27
N ILE A 439 3.64 -6.25 16.93
CA ILE A 439 3.01 -5.09 17.58
C ILE A 439 1.49 -5.19 17.58
N ASP A 440 0.87 -4.83 18.70
CA ASP A 440 -0.59 -4.76 18.84
C ASP A 440 -1.16 -3.74 17.85
N PRO A 441 -2.06 -4.14 16.93
CA PRO A 441 -2.66 -3.21 15.98
C PRO A 441 -3.78 -2.35 16.61
N MET A 442 -4.08 -2.55 17.89
CA MET A 442 -5.05 -1.79 18.68
C MET A 442 -6.50 -1.88 18.16
N PHE A 443 -6.90 -3.07 17.70
CA PHE A 443 -8.29 -3.39 17.37
C PHE A 443 -8.72 -4.72 17.98
N ASP A 444 -10.03 -4.89 18.19
CA ASP A 444 -10.59 -6.12 18.72
C ASP A 444 -10.79 -7.13 17.60
N TYR A 445 -10.01 -8.20 17.61
CA TYR A 445 -10.11 -9.31 16.67
C TYR A 445 -10.77 -10.55 17.30
N SER A 446 -11.31 -10.41 18.51
CA SER A 446 -11.93 -11.53 19.25
C SER A 446 -13.22 -11.96 18.55
N LEU A 447 -13.16 -13.08 17.85
CA LEU A 447 -14.31 -13.66 17.16
C LEU A 447 -15.03 -14.66 18.07
N ALA A 448 -16.36 -14.57 18.12
CA ALA A 448 -17.19 -15.61 18.71
C ALA A 448 -18.43 -15.90 17.85
N ILE A 449 -18.63 -17.18 17.55
CA ILE A 449 -19.74 -17.71 16.75
C ILE A 449 -20.71 -18.44 17.68
N ASP A 450 -22.02 -18.17 17.56
CA ASP A 450 -23.05 -18.90 18.30
C ASP A 450 -23.17 -20.34 17.74
N PRO A 451 -22.86 -21.39 18.51
CA PRO A 451 -22.86 -22.76 18.00
C PRO A 451 -24.27 -23.31 17.69
N LEU A 452 -25.34 -22.60 18.07
CA LEU A 452 -26.71 -22.99 17.75
C LEU A 452 -27.20 -22.37 16.44
N THR A 453 -26.78 -21.14 16.15
CA THR A 453 -27.29 -20.38 15.00
C THR A 453 -26.24 -20.17 13.90
N GLY A 454 -24.97 -20.41 14.20
CA GLY A 454 -23.85 -20.12 13.29
C GLY A 454 -23.62 -18.63 13.05
N MET A 455 -24.22 -17.76 13.86
CA MET A 455 -24.11 -16.30 13.68
C MET A 455 -22.97 -15.74 14.50
N VAL A 456 -22.36 -14.65 14.05
CA VAL A 456 -21.38 -13.92 14.87
C VAL A 456 -22.11 -13.29 16.04
N ASN A 457 -21.64 -13.56 17.26
CA ASN A 457 -22.26 -13.08 18.49
C ASN A 457 -21.41 -12.01 19.21
N ASP A 458 -20.14 -11.89 18.83
CA ASP A 458 -19.22 -10.83 19.25
C ASP A 458 -18.55 -10.26 17.99
N PRO A 459 -18.90 -9.03 17.57
CA PRO A 459 -18.33 -8.41 16.37
C PRO A 459 -16.87 -8.03 16.58
N VAL A 460 -16.10 -8.02 15.49
CA VAL A 460 -14.72 -7.54 15.45
C VAL A 460 -14.67 -6.07 15.04
N PHE A 461 -13.69 -5.35 15.57
CA PHE A 461 -13.36 -4.00 15.13
C PHE A 461 -12.27 -4.09 14.06
N LEU A 462 -12.57 -3.70 12.82
CA LEU A 462 -11.66 -3.93 11.69
C LEU A 462 -10.64 -2.81 11.44
N GLU A 463 -10.84 -1.65 12.07
CA GLU A 463 -9.99 -0.47 11.89
C GLU A 463 -8.80 -0.49 12.87
N PRO A 464 -7.54 -0.44 12.41
CA PRO A 464 -6.40 -0.44 13.32
C PRO A 464 -6.21 0.92 14.01
N GLY A 465 -5.93 0.91 15.32
CA GLY A 465 -5.86 2.11 16.15
C GLY A 465 -4.46 2.67 16.44
N ASN A 466 -3.40 2.09 15.85
CA ASN A 466 -2.03 2.27 16.35
C ASN A 466 -1.33 3.59 15.99
N GLY A 467 -1.90 4.45 15.13
CA GLY A 467 -1.28 5.74 14.75
C GLY A 467 0.09 5.66 14.06
N VAL A 468 0.62 4.44 13.85
CA VAL A 468 1.81 4.17 13.04
C VAL A 468 1.39 4.19 11.58
N VAL A 469 2.00 5.07 10.80
CA VAL A 469 1.82 5.13 9.34
C VAL A 469 3.04 4.50 8.66
N PRO A 470 2.88 3.74 7.57
CA PRO A 470 4.00 3.28 6.77
C PRO A 470 4.87 4.46 6.33
N ALA A 471 6.20 4.27 6.35
CA ALA A 471 7.10 5.21 5.72
C ALA A 471 6.88 5.20 4.21
N LEU A 472 7.06 6.35 3.54
CA LEU A 472 6.87 6.49 2.08
C LEU A 472 7.66 5.47 1.25
N GLU A 473 8.81 5.00 1.75
CA GLU A 473 9.63 4.00 1.07
C GLU A 473 9.04 2.58 1.08
N PHE A 474 8.06 2.31 1.95
CA PHE A 474 7.32 1.05 2.01
C PHE A 474 6.00 1.10 1.24
N ILE A 475 5.73 2.21 0.55
CA ILE A 475 4.57 2.34 -0.32
C ILE A 475 4.99 1.98 -1.74
N SER A 476 4.16 1.19 -2.42
CA SER A 476 4.46 0.79 -3.79
C SER A 476 4.51 2.01 -4.72
N PRO A 477 5.57 2.15 -5.54
CA PRO A 477 5.67 3.20 -6.54
C PRO A 477 4.80 2.92 -7.77
N ASP A 478 4.18 1.74 -7.86
CA ASP A 478 3.27 1.38 -8.94
C ASP A 478 1.94 2.15 -8.78
N PRO A 479 1.53 2.97 -9.78
CA PRO A 479 0.34 3.82 -9.70
C PRO A 479 -0.99 3.05 -9.67
N TRP A 480 -0.97 1.73 -9.85
CA TRP A 480 -2.15 0.89 -9.66
C TRP A 480 -2.57 0.79 -8.19
N PHE A 481 -1.58 0.79 -7.28
CA PHE A 481 -1.85 0.80 -5.84
C PHE A 481 -2.20 2.22 -5.37
N ASP A 482 -3.28 2.30 -4.61
CA ASP A 482 -3.60 3.49 -3.85
C ASP A 482 -2.49 3.73 -2.83
N GLN A 483 -2.15 5.00 -2.61
CA GLN A 483 -1.08 5.39 -1.70
C GLN A 483 -1.59 5.40 -0.25
N ALA A 484 -1.93 4.23 0.26
CA ALA A 484 -2.47 4.04 1.60
C ALA A 484 -1.40 4.27 2.67
N MET A 485 -1.57 5.33 3.45
CA MET A 485 -0.68 5.69 4.57
C MET A 485 -1.08 4.96 5.87
N TYR A 486 -1.55 3.72 5.79
CA TYR A 486 -1.93 2.90 6.94
C TYR A 486 -1.63 1.42 6.67
N PHE A 487 -1.64 0.62 7.73
CA PHE A 487 -1.49 -0.83 7.66
C PHE A 487 -2.84 -1.52 7.57
N GLY A 488 -2.90 -2.67 6.91
CA GLY A 488 -4.12 -3.47 6.81
C GLY A 488 -5.10 -2.97 5.75
N ALA A 489 -6.21 -3.68 5.62
CA ALA A 489 -7.22 -3.46 4.59
C ALA A 489 -8.20 -2.31 4.86
N PHE A 490 -8.18 -1.75 6.08
CA PHE A 490 -9.16 -0.75 6.53
C PHE A 490 -8.45 0.51 6.99
N GLU A 491 -8.89 1.65 6.46
CA GLU A 491 -8.36 2.97 6.82
C GLU A 491 -8.77 3.32 8.26
N PRO A 492 -7.82 3.66 9.15
CA PRO A 492 -8.14 4.12 10.51
C PRO A 492 -9.08 5.33 10.51
N GLY A 493 -10.29 5.17 11.07
CA GLY A 493 -11.32 6.21 11.08
C GLY A 493 -11.99 6.47 9.72
N GLY A 494 -11.63 5.71 8.69
CA GLY A 494 -12.28 5.72 7.39
C GLY A 494 -13.60 4.94 7.40
N GLU A 495 -14.31 4.93 6.27
CA GLU A 495 -15.48 4.07 6.14
C GLU A 495 -15.04 2.61 5.94
N ASN A 496 -15.62 1.69 6.72
CA ASN A 496 -15.46 0.27 6.43
C ASN A 496 -16.12 -0.06 5.08
N TRP A 497 -15.30 -0.39 4.08
CA TRP A 497 -15.72 -0.63 2.70
C TRP A 497 -16.64 -1.85 2.52
N LEU A 498 -16.80 -2.71 3.54
CA LEU A 498 -17.77 -3.81 3.56
C LEU A 498 -19.19 -3.37 4.01
N THR A 499 -19.35 -2.14 4.50
CA THR A 499 -20.63 -1.65 5.03
C THR A 499 -21.70 -1.50 3.92
N CYS A 500 -22.96 -1.72 4.28
CA CYS A 500 -24.18 -1.60 3.47
C CYS A 500 -24.47 -2.70 2.43
N TRP A 501 -23.48 -3.53 2.07
CA TRP A 501 -23.63 -4.46 0.95
C TRP A 501 -23.20 -5.89 1.26
N SER A 502 -22.29 -6.07 2.21
CA SER A 502 -21.70 -7.37 2.53
C SER A 502 -22.65 -8.27 3.32
N TYR A 503 -22.41 -9.57 3.23
CA TYR A 503 -22.99 -10.61 4.04
C TYR A 503 -22.30 -10.68 5.39
N LEU A 504 -20.99 -10.39 5.44
CA LEU A 504 -20.23 -10.28 6.68
C LEU A 504 -20.88 -9.28 7.66
N GLU A 505 -21.40 -8.15 7.15
CA GLU A 505 -22.23 -7.23 7.94
C GLU A 505 -23.55 -7.88 8.40
N GLN A 506 -24.24 -8.60 7.50
CA GLN A 506 -25.54 -9.24 7.79
C GLN A 506 -25.43 -10.32 8.88
N VAL A 507 -24.33 -11.06 8.91
CA VAL A 507 -24.06 -12.08 9.94
C VAL A 507 -23.54 -11.49 11.25
N GLY A 508 -23.32 -10.17 11.29
CA GLY A 508 -22.92 -9.43 12.49
C GLY A 508 -21.42 -9.42 12.76
N LEU A 509 -20.57 -9.65 11.74
CA LEU A 509 -19.12 -9.57 11.90
C LEU A 509 -18.69 -8.19 12.41
N PHE A 510 -19.34 -7.15 11.92
CA PHE A 510 -19.20 -5.77 12.38
C PHE A 510 -20.57 -5.10 12.30
N THR A 511 -20.72 -3.93 12.92
CA THR A 511 -22.00 -3.19 12.89
C THR A 511 -21.84 -1.80 12.26
N VAL A 512 -22.91 -1.25 11.68
CA VAL A 512 -22.97 0.13 11.16
C VAL A 512 -22.57 1.19 12.22
N GLY A 513 -22.60 0.82 13.51
CA GLY A 513 -22.18 1.69 14.62
C GLY A 513 -20.69 1.59 14.99
N ASP A 514 -19.97 0.61 14.45
CA ASP A 514 -18.51 0.49 14.67
C ASP A 514 -17.74 1.56 13.90
N SER A 515 -18.31 2.09 12.82
CA SER A 515 -17.66 3.13 12.03
C SER A 515 -17.79 4.56 12.58
N VAL A 516 -18.36 4.81 13.77
CA VAL A 516 -18.21 6.14 14.44
C VAL A 516 -18.40 6.06 15.97
N GLY A 517 -17.31 6.24 16.74
CA GLY A 517 -17.36 6.19 18.21
C GLY A 517 -16.49 7.15 19.02
N VAL A 518 -15.53 7.85 18.41
CA VAL A 518 -15.02 9.13 18.91
C VAL A 518 -15.07 10.05 17.72
N VAL A 519 -15.69 11.23 17.86
CA VAL A 519 -15.81 12.24 16.81
C VAL A 519 -14.48 12.33 16.08
N SER A 520 -14.43 11.86 14.84
CA SER A 520 -13.28 12.12 14.01
C SER A 520 -13.23 13.63 13.84
N VAL A 521 -12.13 14.23 14.27
CA VAL A 521 -11.88 15.64 14.04
C VAL A 521 -10.95 15.66 12.83
N PRO A 522 -11.45 16.01 11.63
CA PRO A 522 -10.59 16.12 10.46
C PRO A 522 -9.64 17.29 10.66
N GLY A 523 -8.38 17.09 10.32
CA GLY A 523 -7.36 18.12 10.36
C GLY A 523 -5.97 17.52 10.35
N CYS A 524 -4.94 18.36 10.26
CA CYS A 524 -3.60 17.82 10.13
C CYS A 524 -3.11 17.12 11.42
N ILE A 525 -2.78 15.83 11.32
CA ILE A 525 -2.35 14.99 12.46
C ILE A 525 -0.82 14.99 12.67
N TYR A 526 -0.04 15.56 11.75
CA TYR A 526 1.41 15.60 11.85
C TYR A 526 1.86 16.78 12.72
N ASN A 527 2.51 16.49 13.85
CA ASN A 527 3.08 17.50 14.76
C ASN A 527 4.12 18.43 14.07
N SER A 528 4.62 18.05 12.89
CA SER A 528 5.52 18.84 12.06
C SER A 528 4.82 19.75 11.03
N ALA A 529 3.50 19.78 10.98
CA ALA A 529 2.75 20.64 10.07
C ALA A 529 2.32 21.96 10.74
N CYS A 530 2.24 23.02 9.94
CA CYS A 530 1.87 24.37 10.37
C CYS A 530 0.46 24.47 10.95
N ASN A 531 -0.45 23.62 10.48
CA ASN A 531 -1.84 23.54 10.90
C ASN A 531 -2.11 22.24 11.69
N PHE A 532 -1.11 21.71 12.39
CA PHE A 532 -1.29 20.58 13.30
C PHE A 532 -2.45 20.86 14.26
N ASN A 533 -3.40 19.92 14.30
CA ASN A 533 -4.55 19.96 15.18
C ASN A 533 -4.44 18.82 16.19
N ILE A 534 -4.24 19.16 17.46
CA ILE A 534 -4.09 18.18 18.54
C ILE A 534 -5.37 17.36 18.80
N ASP A 535 -6.52 17.93 18.43
CA ASP A 535 -7.79 17.23 18.55
C ASP A 535 -8.06 16.38 17.30
N ALA A 536 -7.28 16.55 16.22
CA ALA A 536 -7.46 15.79 14.98
C ALA A 536 -7.06 14.33 15.15
N THR A 537 -7.94 13.45 14.69
CA THR A 537 -7.77 12.00 14.76
C THR A 537 -7.70 11.36 13.36
N ILE A 538 -7.92 12.15 12.31
CA ILE A 538 -7.86 11.75 10.89
C ILE A 538 -7.26 12.92 10.10
N ASP A 539 -6.28 12.62 9.24
CA ASP A 539 -5.72 13.61 8.31
C ASP A 539 -6.71 13.89 7.18
N ASP A 540 -7.01 15.17 6.94
CA ASP A 540 -7.93 15.61 5.88
C ASP A 540 -7.20 16.07 4.62
N GLY A 541 -5.89 15.83 4.54
CA GLY A 541 -5.03 16.24 3.42
C GLY A 541 -4.79 17.75 3.36
N THR A 542 -5.20 18.50 4.40
CA THR A 542 -4.98 19.95 4.46
C THR A 542 -3.64 20.32 5.11
N CYS A 543 -2.80 19.36 5.46
CA CYS A 543 -1.50 19.60 6.08
C CYS A 543 -0.62 20.56 5.28
N ILE A 544 -0.24 21.66 5.93
CA ILE A 544 0.65 22.67 5.39
C ILE A 544 2.03 22.42 6.00
N PHE A 545 2.97 21.98 5.17
CA PHE A 545 4.37 21.78 5.60
C PHE A 545 5.27 22.97 5.25
N ASP A 546 4.80 23.86 4.37
CA ASP A 546 5.54 25.02 3.88
C ASP A 546 5.00 26.33 4.47
N GLY A 547 5.89 27.15 5.04
CA GLY A 547 5.60 28.54 5.43
C GLY A 547 5.51 28.85 6.93
N CYS A 548 5.71 27.87 7.83
CA CYS A 548 5.85 28.09 9.28
C CYS A 548 7.16 27.51 9.87
N SER A 549 8.03 27.02 8.99
CA SER A 549 9.36 26.51 9.32
C SER A 549 10.36 27.65 9.16
N GLY A 550 11.10 27.94 10.22
CA GLY A 550 12.07 29.03 10.28
C GLY A 550 12.76 29.06 11.65
N CYS A 551 13.59 30.06 11.92
CA CYS A 551 14.24 30.11 13.22
C CYS A 551 13.27 30.55 14.33
N THR A 552 13.02 29.67 15.32
CA THR A 552 12.10 29.93 16.43
C THR A 552 12.77 30.59 17.65
N ASP A 553 14.10 30.74 17.66
CA ASP A 553 14.82 31.35 18.78
C ASP A 553 14.81 32.88 18.65
N SER A 554 14.11 33.55 19.57
CA SER A 554 14.02 35.02 19.63
C SER A 554 15.36 35.76 19.81
N THR A 555 16.44 35.03 20.12
CA THR A 555 17.80 35.59 20.28
C THR A 555 18.67 35.45 19.02
N ALA A 556 18.21 34.71 18.02
CA ALA A 556 18.90 34.55 16.75
C ALA A 556 18.62 35.70 15.77
N CYS A 557 19.54 35.93 14.83
CA CYS A 557 19.48 37.04 13.90
C CYS A 557 18.45 36.88 12.77
N ASN A 558 18.13 35.64 12.41
CA ASN A 558 17.06 35.29 11.48
C ASN A 558 15.80 34.79 12.19
N TYR A 559 15.58 35.20 13.45
CA TYR A 559 14.35 34.89 14.15
C TYR A 559 13.13 35.23 13.30
N ASP A 560 12.28 34.24 13.06
CA ASP A 560 11.04 34.40 12.34
C ASP A 560 9.86 34.36 13.32
N SER A 561 9.20 35.51 13.46
CA SER A 561 8.05 35.66 14.36
C SER A 561 6.81 34.85 13.96
N VAL A 562 6.72 34.36 12.71
CA VAL A 562 5.64 33.47 12.26
C VAL A 562 6.05 32.00 12.26
N ALA A 563 7.32 31.68 12.51
CA ALA A 563 7.79 30.30 12.61
C ALA A 563 7.35 29.67 13.93
N ILE A 564 6.76 28.49 13.84
CA ILE A 564 6.30 27.69 14.97
C ILE A 564 7.18 26.43 15.11
N ILE A 565 7.84 26.04 14.03
CA ILE A 565 8.68 24.85 13.92
C ILE A 565 10.10 25.29 13.54
N SER A 566 11.09 24.86 14.33
CA SER A 566 12.50 25.19 14.06
C SER A 566 13.03 24.34 12.92
N ASP A 567 13.51 24.97 11.86
CA ASP A 567 14.18 24.33 10.73
C ASP A 567 15.70 24.17 10.95
N CYS A 568 16.17 24.42 12.17
CA CYS A 568 17.59 24.44 12.56
C CYS A 568 18.45 25.46 11.79
N THR A 569 17.86 26.47 11.14
CA THR A 569 18.61 27.50 10.39
C THR A 569 19.02 28.71 11.25
N CYS A 570 18.71 28.72 12.55
CA CYS A 570 19.07 29.82 13.46
C CYS A 570 20.56 30.15 13.40
N PHE A 571 20.90 31.40 13.06
CA PHE A 571 22.26 31.91 13.18
C PHE A 571 22.33 33.06 14.18
N TYR A 572 23.46 33.13 14.88
CA TYR A 572 23.71 34.07 15.97
C TYR A 572 24.80 35.05 15.56
N PRO A 573 24.82 36.26 16.15
CA PRO A 573 25.87 37.21 15.85
C PRO A 573 27.20 36.75 16.45
N ALA A 574 28.31 37.19 15.84
CA ALA A 574 29.65 36.92 16.37
C ALA A 574 29.81 37.59 17.74
N ALA A 575 30.62 36.99 18.63
CA ALA A 575 30.86 37.56 19.96
C ALA A 575 31.43 38.98 19.84
N GLY A 576 30.73 39.97 20.41
CA GLY A 576 31.09 41.40 20.33
C GLY A 576 30.33 42.19 19.26
N TYR A 577 29.59 41.53 18.35
CA TYR A 577 28.85 42.14 17.25
C TYR A 577 27.34 41.91 17.40
N ASP A 578 26.53 42.77 16.78
CA ASP A 578 25.09 42.59 16.63
C ASP A 578 24.73 41.80 15.36
N CYS A 579 23.44 41.57 15.14
CA CYS A 579 22.94 40.79 14.01
C CYS A 579 23.09 41.45 12.64
N MET A 580 23.46 42.73 12.59
CA MET A 580 23.83 43.44 11.37
C MET A 580 25.35 43.47 11.15
N GLY A 581 26.12 42.80 12.01
CA GLY A 581 27.57 42.79 11.99
C GLY A 581 28.18 44.10 12.51
N VAL A 582 27.42 44.91 13.26
CA VAL A 582 27.91 46.14 13.87
C VAL A 582 28.47 45.83 15.25
N CYS A 583 29.61 46.43 15.58
CA CYS A 583 30.21 46.22 16.89
C CYS A 583 29.33 46.76 18.03
N ILE A 584 29.22 46.01 19.12
CA ILE A 584 28.45 46.39 20.32
C ILE A 584 29.29 47.28 21.27
N GLN A 585 30.61 47.18 21.21
CA GLN A 585 31.56 48.04 21.94
C GLN A 585 32.65 48.53 21.00
N ASP A 586 32.39 49.71 20.46
CA ASP A 586 33.26 50.48 19.58
C ASP A 586 33.31 51.89 20.18
N THR A 587 34.37 52.15 20.93
CA THR A 587 34.50 53.34 21.79
C THR A 587 34.82 54.59 20.98
N ASP A 588 35.56 54.47 19.87
CA ASP A 588 35.97 55.60 19.03
C ASP A 588 35.17 55.73 17.71
N MET A 589 34.24 54.80 17.46
CA MET A 589 33.28 54.76 16.35
C MET A 589 33.92 54.57 14.97
N ASP A 590 35.07 53.90 14.90
CA ASP A 590 35.78 53.64 13.63
C ASP A 590 35.27 52.38 12.87
N GLY A 591 34.40 51.59 13.52
CA GLY A 591 33.78 50.39 12.96
C GLY A 591 34.53 49.09 13.25
N VAL A 592 35.60 49.12 14.05
CA VAL A 592 36.29 47.95 14.60
C VAL A 592 35.89 47.77 16.07
N CYS A 593 35.77 46.54 16.55
CA CYS A 593 35.45 46.31 17.96
C CYS A 593 36.66 46.55 18.87
N ASP A 594 36.44 47.17 20.04
CA ASP A 594 37.46 47.45 21.07
C ASP A 594 38.34 46.21 21.41
N GLY A 595 37.78 45.00 21.32
CA GLY A 595 38.50 43.74 21.59
C GLY A 595 39.43 43.26 20.46
N ASP A 596 39.22 43.76 19.25
CA ASP A 596 39.92 43.42 18.01
C ASP A 596 40.82 44.57 17.50
N GLU A 597 40.85 45.70 18.22
CA GLU A 597 41.61 46.89 17.84
C GLU A 597 43.14 46.71 17.91
N ILE A 598 43.84 47.37 16.99
CA ILE A 598 45.30 47.44 16.96
C ILE A 598 45.72 48.87 17.33
N SER A 599 46.22 49.05 18.55
CA SER A 599 46.69 50.35 19.04
C SER A 599 47.95 50.84 18.31
N GLY A 600 47.95 52.07 17.83
CA GLY A 600 49.09 52.68 17.13
C GLY A 600 48.80 54.09 16.61
N CYS A 601 49.84 54.79 16.15
CA CYS A 601 49.65 56.14 15.62
C CYS A 601 48.88 56.12 14.29
N GLN A 602 47.75 56.82 14.24
CA GLN A 602 46.90 56.94 13.04
C GLN A 602 47.11 58.25 12.27
N ASP A 603 48.00 59.14 12.72
CA ASP A 603 48.30 60.38 12.01
C ASP A 603 49.31 60.12 10.89
N ILE A 604 48.90 60.32 9.64
CA ILE A 604 49.73 60.10 8.44
C ILE A 604 51.01 60.96 8.41
N ASP A 605 51.02 62.06 9.15
CA ASP A 605 52.15 62.99 9.23
C ASP A 605 53.16 62.61 10.34
N ALA A 606 52.88 61.56 11.11
CA ALA A 606 53.77 61.02 12.12
C ALA A 606 54.75 59.98 11.54
N CYS A 607 55.91 59.88 12.16
CA CYS A 607 57.01 59.01 11.74
C CYS A 607 56.73 57.53 12.04
N ASP A 608 55.92 57.26 13.06
CA ASP A 608 55.46 55.93 13.45
C ASP A 608 54.02 55.64 13.02
N PHE A 609 53.51 56.38 12.03
CA PHE A 609 52.21 56.13 11.42
C PHE A 609 52.06 54.66 11.00
N SER A 610 50.96 54.04 11.44
CA SER A 610 50.58 52.69 11.08
C SER A 610 49.21 52.70 10.42
N SER A 611 49.15 52.35 9.13
CA SER A 611 47.88 52.24 8.41
C SER A 611 47.00 51.06 8.86
N SER A 612 47.50 50.21 9.75
CA SER A 612 46.74 49.12 10.37
C SER A 612 46.34 49.42 11.81
N ALA A 613 46.63 50.62 12.32
CA ALA A 613 46.17 51.04 13.63
C ALA A 613 44.69 51.39 13.56
N THR A 614 43.91 50.80 14.45
CA THR A 614 42.46 51.01 14.61
C THR A 614 42.13 51.45 16.04
N ASP A 615 43.13 51.80 16.85
CA ASP A 615 42.97 52.48 18.13
C ASP A 615 44.05 53.58 18.27
N PRO A 616 43.69 54.84 18.59
CA PRO A 616 44.61 55.98 18.60
C PRO A 616 45.70 55.85 19.68
N GLY A 617 46.89 55.46 19.23
CA GLY A 617 48.13 55.47 20.01
C GLY A 617 48.87 56.81 19.97
N ALA A 618 49.89 56.96 20.82
CA ALA A 618 50.76 58.13 20.80
C ALA A 618 51.59 58.17 19.50
N CYS A 619 51.62 59.33 18.84
CA CYS A 619 52.36 59.57 17.61
C CYS A 619 53.73 60.21 17.86
N ASP A 620 54.76 59.70 17.19
CA ASP A 620 56.12 60.23 17.18
C ASP A 620 56.35 61.09 15.93
N TYR A 621 56.66 62.37 16.13
CA TYR A 621 56.96 63.33 15.05
C TYR A 621 58.43 63.74 15.01
N SER A 622 59.31 63.00 15.69
CA SER A 622 60.72 63.37 15.83
C SER A 622 61.53 63.40 14.52
N CYS A 623 60.93 62.96 13.40
CA CYS A 623 61.51 63.03 12.06
C CYS A 623 61.15 64.30 11.26
N ASN A 624 60.27 65.16 11.78
CA ASN A 624 59.87 66.41 11.15
C ASN A 624 60.76 67.58 11.62
N GLY A 625 61.29 68.34 10.67
CA GLY A 625 62.13 69.52 10.91
C GLY A 625 62.71 70.05 9.61
N CYS A 626 63.44 71.17 9.64
CA CYS A 626 63.92 71.75 8.39
C CYS A 626 65.02 70.89 7.73
N THR A 627 64.74 70.32 6.56
CA THR A 627 65.65 69.39 5.85
C THR A 627 66.57 70.08 4.83
N TYR A 628 66.37 71.37 4.59
CA TYR A 628 67.16 72.13 3.63
C TYR A 628 68.41 72.71 4.31
N ASP A 629 69.58 72.20 3.94
CA ASP A 629 70.89 72.64 4.44
C ASP A 629 71.16 74.15 4.29
N ALA A 630 70.50 74.81 3.33
CA ALA A 630 70.58 76.24 3.05
C ALA A 630 69.68 77.11 3.96
N ALA A 631 68.77 76.52 4.72
CA ALA A 631 67.92 77.24 5.66
C ALA A 631 68.67 77.54 6.97
N THR A 632 68.31 78.64 7.62
CA THR A 632 68.99 79.06 8.86
C THR A 632 68.67 78.18 10.08
N ASN A 633 67.64 77.34 10.00
CA ASN A 633 67.18 76.42 11.04
C ASN A 633 67.25 74.94 10.63
N PHE A 634 68.18 74.57 9.73
CA PHE A 634 68.39 73.18 9.30
C PHE A 634 68.61 72.21 10.48
N ASP A 635 67.86 71.10 10.49
CA ASP A 635 67.98 69.99 11.44
C ASP A 635 68.50 68.72 10.73
N VAL A 636 69.64 68.21 11.19
CA VAL A 636 70.30 67.03 10.61
C VAL A 636 69.59 65.71 10.92
N THR A 637 68.70 65.70 11.92
CA THR A 637 67.91 64.53 12.32
C THR A 637 66.54 64.48 11.67
N ALA A 638 66.10 65.59 11.05
CA ALA A 638 64.87 65.62 10.29
C ALA A 638 65.02 64.86 8.96
N THR A 639 64.08 63.96 8.68
CA THR A 639 63.98 63.25 7.40
C THR A 639 62.80 63.71 6.55
N LEU A 640 61.83 64.41 7.15
CA LEU A 640 60.74 65.09 6.45
C LEU A 640 60.76 66.59 6.78
N ASP A 641 60.57 67.41 5.74
CA ASP A 641 60.53 68.87 5.89
C ASP A 641 59.17 69.33 6.44
N ASP A 642 59.18 70.04 7.57
CA ASP A 642 57.96 70.54 8.22
C ASP A 642 57.54 71.95 7.74
N GLY A 643 58.20 72.46 6.69
CA GLY A 643 57.95 73.78 6.13
C GLY A 643 58.38 74.94 7.02
N THR A 644 59.03 74.68 8.16
CA THR A 644 59.52 75.73 9.06
C THR A 644 60.83 76.36 8.60
N CYS A 645 61.38 75.92 7.46
CA CYS A 645 62.65 76.43 6.94
C CYS A 645 62.64 77.93 6.69
N ILE A 646 63.57 78.63 7.35
CA ILE A 646 63.70 80.08 7.28
C ILE A 646 64.77 80.45 6.24
N PHE A 647 64.30 81.02 5.13
CA PHE A 647 65.12 81.52 4.02
C PHE A 647 65.05 83.07 3.88
N PRO A 648 66.12 83.75 3.44
CA PRO A 648 66.09 85.21 3.21
C PRO A 648 65.24 85.63 1.98
N ILE A 649 64.44 86.70 2.11
CA ILE A 649 63.20 87.03 1.34
C ILE A 649 63.39 87.79 0.01
N ALA A 650 62.56 87.44 -1.00
CA ALA A 650 61.73 88.31 -1.88
C ALA A 650 61.02 87.45 -2.96
N SER A 651 59.76 87.58 -3.38
CA SER A 651 58.55 88.36 -3.05
C SER A 651 57.34 87.65 -3.72
N LEU A 652 56.20 87.61 -3.03
CA LEU A 652 54.92 86.96 -3.37
C LEU A 652 53.87 88.01 -3.77
N CYS A 653 52.99 87.74 -4.76
CA CYS A 653 51.57 88.17 -4.88
C CYS A 653 51.07 88.11 -6.34
N PRO A 654 50.58 86.94 -6.81
CA PRO A 654 50.10 86.74 -8.19
C PRO A 654 48.89 87.62 -8.59
N GLU A 655 48.13 88.13 -7.63
CA GLU A 655 46.92 88.91 -7.84
C GLU A 655 47.18 90.41 -8.04
N ASP A 656 48.44 90.83 -7.96
CA ASP A 656 48.91 92.16 -8.33
C ASP A 656 49.13 92.20 -9.86
N ILE A 657 48.04 92.42 -10.60
CA ILE A 657 48.00 92.28 -12.06
C ILE A 657 48.93 93.29 -12.74
N ASN A 658 49.07 94.50 -12.17
CA ASN A 658 50.00 95.50 -12.70
C ASN A 658 51.37 95.52 -12.01
N ASN A 659 51.57 94.67 -11.01
CA ASN A 659 52.83 94.37 -10.34
C ASN A 659 53.45 95.58 -9.61
N ASP A 660 52.61 96.45 -9.04
CA ASP A 660 53.03 97.67 -8.32
C ASP A 660 53.29 97.45 -6.81
N GLY A 661 53.12 96.22 -6.36
CA GLY A 661 53.28 95.75 -5.00
C GLY A 661 51.99 95.79 -4.17
N TYR A 662 50.86 96.23 -4.74
CA TYR A 662 49.59 96.38 -4.03
C TYR A 662 48.41 95.94 -4.90
N VAL A 663 47.59 95.01 -4.40
CA VAL A 663 46.31 94.67 -5.05
C VAL A 663 45.29 95.77 -4.75
N THR A 664 44.97 96.62 -5.72
CA THR A 664 44.07 97.77 -5.52
C THR A 664 42.91 97.79 -6.52
N THR A 665 42.04 98.81 -6.40
CA THR A 665 40.97 99.05 -7.37
C THR A 665 41.49 99.29 -8.79
N VAL A 666 42.77 99.63 -8.97
CA VAL A 666 43.38 99.81 -10.29
C VAL A 666 43.50 98.47 -11.01
N ASP A 667 43.97 97.41 -10.34
CA ASP A 667 44.04 96.06 -10.90
C ASP A 667 42.67 95.52 -11.31
N LEU A 668 41.65 95.83 -10.52
CA LEU A 668 40.26 95.49 -10.84
C LEU A 668 39.74 96.28 -12.04
N LEU A 669 40.08 97.56 -12.16
CA LEU A 669 39.72 98.37 -13.32
C LEU A 669 40.44 97.93 -14.58
N ASP A 670 41.70 97.50 -14.49
CA ASP A 670 42.47 96.95 -15.60
C ASP A 670 41.83 95.67 -16.13
N LEU A 671 41.42 94.76 -15.23
CA LEU A 671 40.66 93.57 -15.59
C LEU A 671 39.31 93.91 -16.24
N LEU A 672 38.55 94.85 -15.67
CA LEU A 672 37.24 95.26 -16.19
C LEU A 672 37.33 96.02 -17.51
N SER A 673 38.43 96.73 -17.77
CA SER A 673 38.67 97.45 -19.02
C SER A 673 38.91 96.49 -20.20
N ALA A 674 39.45 95.31 -19.92
CA ALA A 674 39.64 94.25 -20.91
C ALA A 674 38.37 93.41 -21.14
N TYR A 675 37.37 93.52 -20.26
CA TYR A 675 36.16 92.69 -20.30
C TYR A 675 35.21 93.10 -21.43
N GLY A 676 34.86 92.14 -22.29
CA GLY A 676 34.00 92.35 -23.46
C GLY A 676 34.74 92.65 -24.75
N MET A 677 36.08 92.72 -24.72
CA MET A 677 36.88 92.77 -25.95
C MET A 677 36.80 91.44 -26.68
N ILE A 678 36.49 91.49 -27.98
CA ILE A 678 36.49 90.29 -28.83
C ILE A 678 37.94 89.90 -29.06
N CYS A 679 38.36 88.79 -28.44
CA CYS A 679 39.59 88.12 -28.83
C CYS A 679 39.38 87.52 -30.22
N THR A 680 39.89 88.18 -31.26
CA THR A 680 40.14 87.52 -32.54
C THR A 680 41.20 86.44 -32.32
N PRO A 681 41.04 85.24 -32.90
CA PRO A 681 41.87 84.07 -32.60
C PRO A 681 43.37 84.29 -32.86
#